data_AF-A0A251XBQ5-F1
#
_entry.id   AF-A0A251XBQ5-F1
#
_cell.length_a   1.000
_cell.length_b   1.000
_cell.length_c   1.000
_cell.angle_alpha   90.00
_cell.angle_beta   90.00
_cell.angle_gamma   90.00
#
_symmetry.space_group_name_H-M   'P 1'
#
loop_
_entity.id
_entity.type
_entity.pdbx_description
1 polymer ?
#
loop_
_entity_poly.entity_id
_entity_poly.type
_entity_poly.pdbx_seq_one_letter_code
_entity_poly.pdbx_strand_id
1 'polypeptide(L)'
;MITKLNVLICYAQQDHAFAETLMNHLVSLEQQNLLTFLDDSKLETLPEPLSYLRQELTRCHTVLLLVSRYFLESPWLNQPQFAPLWREAQQQQCRVVPVILSACNWSALDFCKDQALPKGFVPLERALYPSRAWAVIARKIEEWCHLANSDLPLESERLQMRLSALPVSQTPLVGRQHYLSALDKAFNGADTDIVGIYAGGGVGKTALINAWLKRMAPYYGGAQRVFGWSFYNQEGGYRQSSSLIFFEQALPFFGHQGPLPKTEESRARRLIELMQDRPSLLILDGLEPLQRRPYSRYGELLDMGIKTLLQEIQKKRLGKQRLLILSSRQSLPELNSSKNYRKIELENLSTGESASLLKILGVKGSPWQLIPIARAYSGHALALLLFGNLCVDAYAGEANHHLELPVFSAQEDDGAYALQIIRFYDQQHWLEQAPERLFLQLLSLLDRPMTGMERNVLLAEAELAWPLRGLTELDWYQVHHHLGKLGLFSERRSGAQVHYDTHPLIRHYFSQQLRANQSTLWQQAHFVLFEYFQRLPRDVHPDSLLALEPLYRAVHHACLAGEFRQGLNLYRDRILRGDDYYSTRQLGSYSLDLSLIADFFEDNWQHPTQSDLSVEDQSWLLAQASFYLLSLGRLQEALLPQKMALHIREEMQDWKNATNLILNHVDLLSTLGQLEEALKQIQQGLIWAERSDNLFIQMQGYAKYGRVLFLLGRLEESRQAFMTAETIQAKDQPEHPQLYSLSGTDYAALLLELAKDESQRLMLLKRVDNALDLSQAELGLMSVAFDHLMRGRIYAQLQRWQDSQRELDTAVAGMRKANLVIFIPECLLTRAELCRQQGNLDQARQDLEEAQLLIQRCGMQRYEAEACLIEGHLLLDERCEQINRINSHTVPRLQVSYGDYSFFRAEQVYMQAARLIRELPYPLKQAELSLLAARLAYYTQYPEDAYAHLDLAKTHIFKHQQWRLLTRWEQIHEEVA
;
A
#
# COMPACT_ATOMS: atom_id res chain seq x y z
N MET A 1 38.12 -1.43 -10.52
CA MET A 1 39.44 -0.88 -10.90
C MET A 1 39.72 0.29 -9.98
N ILE A 2 40.91 0.38 -9.38
CA ILE A 2 41.31 1.48 -8.49
C ILE A 2 41.36 2.77 -9.31
N THR A 3 40.55 3.77 -8.97
CA THR A 3 40.53 5.08 -9.63
C THR A 3 41.69 5.92 -9.10
N LYS A 4 42.70 6.13 -9.94
CA LYS A 4 43.90 6.89 -9.61
C LYS A 4 43.60 8.39 -9.54
N LEU A 5 43.94 9.06 -8.43
CA LEU A 5 43.72 10.50 -8.27
C LEU A 5 44.74 11.28 -9.12
N ASN A 6 44.26 12.00 -10.14
CA ASN A 6 45.11 12.91 -10.94
C ASN A 6 45.22 14.27 -10.26
N VAL A 7 46.43 14.65 -9.86
CA VAL A 7 46.75 15.92 -9.19
C VAL A 7 47.62 16.80 -10.08
N LEU A 8 47.26 18.07 -10.25
CA LEU A 8 48.11 19.07 -10.91
C LEU A 8 48.69 20.01 -9.86
N ILE A 9 50.00 20.25 -9.87
CA ILE A 9 50.69 21.17 -8.95
C ILE A 9 51.17 22.38 -9.74
N CYS A 10 50.66 23.56 -9.42
CA CYS A 10 51.05 24.83 -10.05
C CYS A 10 51.86 25.69 -9.07
N TYR A 11 53.04 26.16 -9.48
CA TYR A 11 53.96 26.93 -8.64
C TYR A 11 54.85 27.86 -9.46
N ALA A 12 55.37 28.94 -8.84
CA ALA A 12 56.38 29.76 -9.50
C ALA A 12 57.75 29.09 -9.47
N GLN A 13 58.58 29.28 -10.49
CA GLN A 13 59.91 28.67 -10.58
C GLN A 13 60.78 28.90 -9.32
N GLN A 14 60.62 30.04 -8.66
CA GLN A 14 61.34 30.39 -7.42
C GLN A 14 60.91 29.52 -6.22
N ASP A 15 59.73 28.90 -6.26
CA ASP A 15 59.19 28.03 -5.23
C ASP A 15 59.46 26.54 -5.48
N HIS A 16 60.32 26.20 -6.45
CA HIS A 16 60.63 24.81 -6.81
C HIS A 16 61.04 23.94 -5.62
N ALA A 17 61.82 24.48 -4.67
CA ALA A 17 62.23 23.74 -3.48
C ALA A 17 61.03 23.29 -2.60
N PHE A 18 59.97 24.11 -2.54
CA PHE A 18 58.74 23.74 -1.83
C PHE A 18 57.92 22.72 -2.61
N ALA A 19 57.85 22.87 -3.93
CA ALA A 19 57.20 21.89 -4.80
C ALA A 19 57.86 20.51 -4.70
N GLU A 20 59.19 20.46 -4.77
CA GLU A 20 59.99 19.24 -4.62
C GLU A 20 59.76 18.58 -3.25
N THR A 21 59.70 19.39 -2.18
CA THR A 21 59.38 18.90 -0.83
C THR A 21 58.00 18.24 -0.78
N LEU A 22 56.98 18.87 -1.36
CA LEU A 22 55.63 18.31 -1.44
C LEU A 22 55.61 17.02 -2.26
N MET A 23 56.25 17.01 -3.43
CA MET A 23 56.32 15.82 -4.29
C MET A 23 56.98 14.65 -3.56
N ASN A 24 58.07 14.88 -2.83
CA ASN A 24 58.74 13.86 -2.00
C ASN A 24 57.80 13.24 -0.94
N HIS A 25 56.87 14.03 -0.38
CA HIS A 25 55.83 13.52 0.51
C HIS A 25 54.75 12.69 -0.21
N LEU A 26 54.55 12.90 -1.51
CA LEU A 26 53.55 12.20 -2.33
C LEU A 26 54.09 10.95 -3.04
N VAL A 27 55.41 10.77 -3.14
CA VAL A 27 56.06 9.63 -3.81
C VAL A 27 55.54 8.29 -3.31
N SER A 28 55.32 8.12 -2.00
CA SER A 28 54.78 6.87 -1.45
C SER A 28 53.38 6.55 -1.98
N LEU A 29 52.52 7.57 -2.17
CA LEU A 29 51.16 7.39 -2.68
C LEU A 29 51.16 7.12 -4.20
N GLU A 30 52.10 7.71 -4.92
CA GLU A 30 52.32 7.41 -6.35
C GLU A 30 52.83 5.97 -6.55
N GLN A 31 53.77 5.50 -5.73
CA GLN A 31 54.27 4.13 -5.74
C GLN A 31 53.19 3.08 -5.40
N GLN A 32 52.25 3.44 -4.52
CA GLN A 32 51.06 2.64 -4.21
C GLN A 32 49.98 2.71 -5.30
N ASN A 33 50.25 3.44 -6.40
CA ASN A 33 49.35 3.67 -7.53
C ASN A 33 48.00 4.34 -7.15
N LEU A 34 47.98 5.09 -6.03
CA LEU A 34 46.79 5.79 -5.52
C LEU A 34 46.63 7.18 -6.15
N LEU A 35 47.72 7.80 -6.61
CA LEU A 35 47.70 9.09 -7.29
C LEU A 35 48.72 9.16 -8.43
N THR A 36 48.47 10.06 -9.37
CA THR A 36 49.40 10.54 -10.40
C THR A 36 49.47 12.05 -10.27
N PHE A 37 50.67 12.62 -10.26
CA PHE A 37 50.79 14.08 -10.25
C PHE A 37 51.62 14.59 -11.43
N LEU A 38 51.19 15.74 -11.95
CA LEU A 38 51.90 16.53 -12.96
C LEU A 38 52.16 17.92 -12.37
N ASP A 39 53.22 18.57 -12.81
CA ASP A 39 53.60 19.90 -12.38
C ASP A 39 53.67 20.87 -13.57
N ASP A 40 53.40 22.15 -13.32
CA ASP A 40 53.26 23.16 -14.38
C ASP A 40 54.58 23.54 -15.09
N SER A 41 55.73 23.22 -14.51
CA SER A 41 57.05 23.41 -15.12
C SER A 41 57.19 22.69 -16.47
N LYS A 42 56.53 21.53 -16.63
CA LYS A 42 56.51 20.77 -17.90
C LYS A 42 55.58 21.40 -18.94
N LEU A 43 54.58 22.17 -18.49
CA LEU A 43 53.56 22.78 -19.34
C LEU A 43 54.07 24.06 -20.02
N GLU A 44 54.94 24.82 -19.35
CA GLU A 44 55.50 26.08 -19.86
C GLU A 44 56.40 25.88 -21.09
N THR A 45 56.95 24.67 -21.28
CA THR A 45 57.83 24.33 -22.42
C THR A 45 57.08 23.91 -23.70
N LEU A 46 55.74 23.85 -23.66
CA LEU A 46 54.91 23.38 -24.78
C LEU A 46 54.59 24.51 -25.79
N PRO A 47 54.30 24.18 -27.07
CA PRO A 47 53.98 25.18 -28.10
C PRO A 47 52.70 26.00 -27.81
N GLU A 48 51.70 25.37 -27.17
CA GLU A 48 50.47 26.02 -26.72
C GLU A 48 50.13 25.64 -25.26
N PRO A 49 50.73 26.31 -24.26
CA PRO A 49 50.58 25.91 -22.87
C PRO A 49 49.16 26.07 -22.30
N LEU A 50 48.38 27.06 -22.77
CA LEU A 50 47.02 27.34 -22.27
C LEU A 50 45.97 26.33 -22.75
N SER A 51 46.05 25.88 -24.00
CA SER A 51 45.12 24.88 -24.55
C SER A 51 45.39 23.52 -23.91
N TYR A 52 46.66 23.18 -23.70
CA TYR A 52 47.07 21.96 -22.99
C TYR A 52 46.62 21.99 -21.52
N LEU A 53 46.84 23.09 -20.80
CA LEU A 53 46.39 23.22 -19.42
C LEU A 53 44.88 23.04 -19.28
N ARG A 54 44.08 23.62 -20.19
CA ARG A 54 42.63 23.39 -20.22
C ARG A 54 42.28 21.91 -20.37
N GLN A 55 43.00 21.19 -21.24
CA GLN A 55 42.78 19.77 -21.44
C GLN A 55 43.14 18.95 -20.19
N GLU A 56 44.24 19.27 -19.51
CA GLU A 56 44.62 18.61 -18.26
C GLU A 56 43.63 18.90 -17.14
N LEU A 57 43.12 20.13 -17.04
CA LEU A 57 42.09 20.47 -16.05
C LEU A 57 40.80 19.67 -16.20
N THR A 58 40.44 19.23 -17.41
CA THR A 58 39.30 18.30 -17.60
C THR A 58 39.58 16.88 -17.13
N ARG A 59 40.85 16.52 -16.93
CA ARG A 59 41.32 15.18 -16.53
C ARG A 59 41.80 15.11 -15.07
N CYS A 60 42.05 16.27 -14.47
CA CYS A 60 42.51 16.40 -13.09
C CYS A 60 41.35 16.38 -12.10
N HIS A 61 41.56 15.67 -10.99
CA HIS A 61 40.61 15.63 -9.87
C HIS A 61 40.93 16.70 -8.83
N THR A 62 42.20 17.11 -8.74
CA THR A 62 42.66 18.10 -7.75
C THR A 62 43.78 18.96 -8.36
N VAL A 63 43.73 20.27 -8.10
CA VAL A 63 44.73 21.25 -8.49
C VAL A 63 45.26 21.91 -7.22
N LEU A 64 46.57 21.81 -6.98
CA LEU A 64 47.26 22.44 -5.88
C LEU A 64 47.95 23.71 -6.38
N LEU A 65 47.56 24.87 -5.85
CA LEU A 65 48.19 26.15 -6.17
C LEU A 65 49.17 26.49 -5.05
N LEU A 66 50.48 26.44 -5.30
CA LEU A 66 51.48 26.80 -4.30
C LEU A 66 51.63 28.33 -4.25
N VAL A 67 50.88 28.96 -3.34
CA VAL A 67 50.70 30.40 -3.29
C VAL A 67 51.83 31.06 -2.49
N SER A 68 52.67 31.81 -3.19
CA SER A 68 53.70 32.70 -2.63
C SER A 68 53.59 34.10 -3.25
N ARG A 69 54.43 35.05 -2.80
CA ARG A 69 54.60 36.32 -3.53
C ARG A 69 55.04 36.10 -4.99
N TYR A 70 55.87 35.10 -5.25
CA TYR A 70 56.38 34.80 -6.59
C TYR A 70 55.30 34.17 -7.49
N PHE A 71 54.42 33.34 -6.92
CA PHE A 71 53.26 32.79 -7.62
C PHE A 71 52.33 33.92 -8.12
N LEU A 72 52.05 34.89 -7.26
CA LEU A 72 51.18 36.03 -7.58
C LEU A 72 51.85 37.04 -8.52
N GLU A 73 53.17 37.12 -8.54
CA GLU A 73 53.93 38.02 -9.42
C GLU A 73 54.39 37.35 -10.73
N SER A 74 54.13 36.05 -10.90
CA SER A 74 54.55 35.27 -12.07
C SER A 74 53.91 35.81 -13.37
N PRO A 75 54.71 36.19 -14.39
CA PRO A 75 54.18 36.65 -15.69
C PRO A 75 53.32 35.60 -16.42
N TRP A 76 53.53 34.33 -16.07
CA TRP A 76 52.76 33.20 -16.58
C TRP A 76 51.46 33.01 -15.77
N LEU A 77 51.56 32.81 -14.46
CA LEU A 77 50.42 32.42 -13.61
C LEU A 77 49.50 33.59 -13.19
N ASN A 78 49.99 34.83 -13.23
CA ASN A 78 49.23 36.04 -12.90
C ASN A 78 48.46 36.62 -14.10
N GLN A 79 48.36 35.90 -15.23
CA GLN A 79 47.57 36.39 -16.35
C GLN A 79 46.07 36.39 -15.99
N PRO A 80 45.30 37.44 -16.36
CA PRO A 80 43.90 37.59 -15.98
C PRO A 80 43.00 36.38 -16.34
N GLN A 81 43.40 35.59 -17.35
CA GLN A 81 42.68 34.41 -17.81
C GLN A 81 42.73 33.19 -16.86
N PHE A 82 43.69 33.09 -15.94
CA PHE A 82 43.82 31.93 -15.06
C PHE A 82 42.79 31.90 -13.94
N ALA A 83 42.44 33.06 -13.35
CA ALA A 83 41.44 33.10 -12.28
C ALA A 83 40.03 32.62 -12.74
N PRO A 84 39.52 33.00 -13.92
CA PRO A 84 38.33 32.38 -14.51
C PRO A 84 38.50 30.88 -14.76
N LEU A 85 39.67 30.45 -15.25
CA LEU A 85 39.96 29.06 -15.56
C LEU A 85 39.90 28.16 -14.30
N TRP A 86 40.44 28.63 -13.17
CA TRP A 86 40.37 27.93 -11.89
C TRP A 86 38.93 27.85 -11.36
N ARG A 87 38.14 28.91 -11.54
CA ARG A 87 36.71 28.90 -11.16
C ARG A 87 35.90 27.92 -12.01
N GLU A 88 36.17 27.87 -13.31
CA GLU A 88 35.53 26.93 -14.24
C GLU A 88 35.85 25.47 -13.83
N ALA A 89 37.11 25.17 -13.55
CA ALA A 89 37.51 23.85 -13.06
C ALA A 89 36.77 23.48 -11.76
N GLN A 90 36.62 24.41 -10.82
CA GLN A 90 35.88 24.17 -9.58
C GLN A 90 34.38 23.94 -9.81
N GLN A 91 33.76 24.64 -10.76
CA GLN A 91 32.36 24.41 -11.13
C GLN A 91 32.15 23.04 -11.80
N GLN A 92 33.17 22.53 -12.49
CA GLN A 92 33.19 21.19 -13.11
C GLN A 92 33.62 20.08 -12.13
N GLN A 93 33.47 20.31 -10.81
CA GLN A 93 33.78 19.36 -9.73
C GLN A 93 35.27 19.02 -9.53
N CYS A 94 36.21 19.78 -10.11
CA CYS A 94 37.64 19.67 -9.78
C CYS A 94 37.95 20.41 -8.46
N ARG A 95 38.74 19.82 -7.55
CA ARG A 95 39.14 20.48 -6.29
C ARG A 95 40.30 21.44 -6.53
N VAL A 96 40.09 22.74 -6.36
CA VAL A 96 41.17 23.75 -6.46
C VAL A 96 41.58 24.20 -5.06
N VAL A 97 42.83 23.93 -4.68
CA VAL A 97 43.31 24.03 -3.29
C VAL A 97 44.53 24.94 -3.22
N PRO A 98 44.41 26.13 -2.61
CA PRO A 98 45.56 26.98 -2.31
C PRO A 98 46.43 26.39 -1.20
N VAL A 99 47.73 26.24 -1.43
CA VAL A 99 48.74 25.87 -0.43
C VAL A 99 49.60 27.09 -0.15
N ILE A 100 49.44 27.70 1.02
CA ILE A 100 50.06 29.00 1.34
C ILE A 100 51.52 28.82 1.76
N LEU A 101 52.45 29.20 0.90
CA LEU A 101 53.89 29.10 1.12
C LEU A 101 54.43 30.28 1.93
N SER A 102 54.15 31.52 1.51
CA SER A 102 54.67 32.76 2.11
C SER A 102 53.55 33.75 2.42
N ALA A 103 53.78 34.70 3.34
CA ALA A 103 52.80 35.74 3.64
C ALA A 103 52.62 36.68 2.41
N CYS A 104 51.45 36.64 1.76
CA CYS A 104 51.14 37.43 0.58
C CYS A 104 49.63 37.73 0.47
N ASN A 105 49.23 38.70 -0.37
CA ASN A 105 47.83 39.07 -0.58
C ASN A 105 47.23 38.29 -1.76
N TRP A 106 46.52 37.20 -1.48
CA TRP A 106 45.98 36.28 -2.47
C TRP A 106 44.45 36.40 -2.66
N SER A 107 43.86 37.57 -2.42
CA SER A 107 42.41 37.81 -2.55
C SER A 107 41.82 37.43 -3.92
N ALA A 108 42.64 37.38 -4.98
CA ALA A 108 42.24 36.88 -6.29
C ALA A 108 41.70 35.43 -6.26
N LEU A 109 42.10 34.63 -5.25
CA LEU A 109 41.69 33.24 -5.04
C LEU A 109 40.64 33.09 -3.91
N ASP A 110 39.93 34.16 -3.53
CA ASP A 110 38.92 34.13 -2.45
C ASP A 110 37.82 33.07 -2.68
N PHE A 111 37.52 32.72 -3.94
CA PHE A 111 36.50 31.72 -4.30
C PHE A 111 36.86 30.28 -3.88
N CYS A 112 38.14 29.98 -3.59
CA CYS A 112 38.62 28.68 -3.11
C CYS A 112 39.29 28.76 -1.73
N LYS A 113 39.12 29.88 -1.01
CA LYS A 113 39.73 30.15 0.30
C LYS A 113 39.42 29.11 1.36
N ASP A 114 38.21 28.55 1.36
CA ASP A 114 37.80 27.52 2.32
C ASP A 114 38.56 26.20 2.16
N GLN A 115 39.11 25.94 0.97
CA GLN A 115 39.91 24.76 0.68
C GLN A 115 41.40 24.94 1.04
N ALA A 116 41.84 26.15 1.40
CA ALA A 116 43.26 26.43 1.56
C ALA A 116 43.93 25.65 2.71
N LEU A 117 45.21 25.34 2.50
CA LEU A 117 46.10 24.65 3.43
C LEU A 117 47.37 25.47 3.68
N PRO A 118 47.96 25.43 4.87
CA PRO A 118 47.43 24.84 6.11
C PRO A 118 46.20 25.59 6.64
N LYS A 119 45.33 24.89 7.39
CA LYS A 119 44.17 25.51 8.05
C LYS A 119 44.63 26.61 9.02
N GLY A 120 43.97 27.77 8.97
CA GLY A 120 44.37 28.98 9.71
C GLY A 120 45.27 29.93 8.93
N PHE A 121 45.58 29.62 7.66
CA PHE A 121 46.32 30.48 6.71
C PHE A 121 47.72 30.90 7.18
N VAL A 122 48.33 30.14 8.09
CA VAL A 122 49.72 30.36 8.51
C VAL A 122 50.63 29.87 7.37
N PRO A 123 51.43 30.76 6.75
CA PRO A 123 52.30 30.35 5.64
C PRO A 123 53.36 29.35 6.09
N LEU A 124 53.69 28.40 5.22
CA LEU A 124 54.68 27.36 5.50
C LEU A 124 56.07 27.92 5.86
N GLU A 125 56.47 29.07 5.30
CA GLU A 125 57.70 29.79 5.64
C GLU A 125 57.77 30.16 7.14
N ARG A 126 56.62 30.40 7.78
CA ARG A 126 56.52 30.81 9.19
C ARG A 126 56.11 29.66 10.12
N ALA A 127 56.05 28.43 9.61
CA ALA A 127 55.69 27.28 10.43
C ALA A 127 56.82 26.94 11.41
N LEU A 128 56.50 26.87 12.71
CA LEU A 128 57.44 26.46 13.78
C LEU A 128 58.08 25.08 13.53
N TYR A 129 57.37 24.18 12.84
CA TYR A 129 57.83 22.83 12.50
C TYR A 129 57.46 22.51 11.03
N PRO A 130 58.28 22.93 10.05
CA PRO A 130 57.96 22.79 8.62
C PRO A 130 57.63 21.35 8.20
N SER A 131 58.39 20.36 8.67
CA SER A 131 58.15 18.94 8.36
C SER A 131 56.78 18.45 8.85
N ARG A 132 56.28 18.97 9.98
CA ARG A 132 54.95 18.62 10.50
C ARG A 132 53.84 19.25 9.67
N ALA A 133 54.05 20.47 9.18
CA ALA A 133 53.07 21.15 8.33
C ALA A 133 52.95 20.47 6.95
N TRP A 134 54.06 20.04 6.36
CA TRP A 134 54.07 19.22 5.14
C TRP A 134 53.39 17.87 5.34
N ALA A 135 53.63 17.19 6.46
CA ALA A 135 52.96 15.93 6.78
C ALA A 135 51.43 16.08 6.91
N VAL A 136 50.93 17.21 7.42
CA VAL A 136 49.49 17.49 7.48
C VAL A 136 48.90 17.69 6.08
N ILE A 137 49.60 18.40 5.19
CA ILE A 137 49.19 18.58 3.80
C ILE A 137 49.16 17.23 3.08
N ALA A 138 50.22 16.44 3.22
CA ALA A 138 50.34 15.11 2.63
C ALA A 138 49.24 14.16 3.12
N ARG A 139 48.96 14.13 4.44
CA ARG A 139 47.85 13.34 5.00
C ARG A 139 46.50 13.78 4.44
N LYS A 140 46.30 15.08 4.18
CA LYS A 140 45.05 15.57 3.57
C LYS A 140 44.90 15.08 2.13
N ILE A 141 46.00 15.00 1.39
CA ILE A 141 46.02 14.45 0.03
C ILE A 141 45.81 12.93 0.06
N GLU A 142 46.42 12.22 1.02
CA GLU A 142 46.19 10.80 1.29
C GLU A 142 44.71 10.51 1.61
N GLU A 143 44.08 11.35 2.45
CA GLU A 143 42.64 11.30 2.69
C GLU A 143 41.85 11.45 1.40
N TRP A 144 42.25 12.34 0.48
CA TRP A 144 41.58 12.45 -0.83
C TRP A 144 41.82 11.26 -1.75
N CYS A 145 42.98 10.60 -1.67
CA CYS A 145 43.25 9.36 -2.39
C CYS A 145 42.42 8.20 -1.85
N HIS A 146 42.23 8.13 -0.53
CA HIS A 146 41.34 7.17 0.10
C HIS A 146 39.89 7.49 -0.19
N LEU A 147 39.48 8.76 -0.15
CA LEU A 147 38.15 9.20 -0.57
C LEU A 147 37.91 8.85 -2.04
N ALA A 148 38.84 9.10 -2.96
CA ALA A 148 38.69 8.72 -4.37
C ALA A 148 38.65 7.19 -4.61
N ASN A 149 39.08 6.38 -3.63
CA ASN A 149 39.02 4.91 -3.67
C ASN A 149 37.89 4.32 -2.80
N SER A 150 37.36 5.07 -1.84
CA SER A 150 36.11 4.79 -1.10
C SER A 150 34.88 5.42 -1.76
N ASP A 151 35.13 6.33 -2.70
CA ASP A 151 34.23 6.91 -3.71
C ASP A 151 34.40 6.18 -5.05
N LEU A 152 34.78 4.89 -5.01
CA LEU A 152 34.04 3.98 -5.86
C LEU A 152 32.60 4.12 -5.40
N PRO A 153 31.66 4.59 -6.24
CA PRO A 153 30.27 4.41 -5.91
C PRO A 153 30.14 2.90 -5.69
N LEU A 154 29.84 2.51 -4.45
CA LEU A 154 28.99 1.34 -4.27
C LEU A 154 27.92 1.49 -5.35
N GLU A 155 27.60 0.41 -6.07
CA GLU A 155 26.56 0.38 -7.11
C GLU A 155 25.18 0.92 -6.63
N SER A 156 25.08 1.36 -5.37
CA SER A 156 23.99 2.01 -4.68
C SER A 156 23.76 3.52 -4.92
N GLU A 157 24.58 4.26 -5.69
CA GLU A 157 24.33 5.68 -6.03
C GLU A 157 23.94 5.96 -7.50
N ARG A 158 23.65 4.92 -8.30
CA ARG A 158 22.92 5.15 -9.55
C ARG A 158 21.46 5.42 -9.22
N LEU A 159 20.92 6.53 -9.72
CA LEU A 159 19.49 6.70 -9.90
C LEU A 159 18.92 5.41 -10.47
N GLN A 160 18.11 4.72 -9.67
CA GLN A 160 17.35 3.57 -10.15
C GLN A 160 15.98 4.06 -10.55
N MET A 161 15.59 3.75 -11.78
CA MET A 161 14.34 4.19 -12.37
C MET A 161 13.61 3.01 -12.99
N ARG A 162 12.32 2.91 -12.71
CA ARG A 162 11.41 2.04 -13.45
C ARG A 162 10.13 2.80 -13.75
N LEU A 163 10.03 3.35 -14.96
CA LEU A 163 8.86 4.08 -15.46
C LEU A 163 8.13 3.36 -16.60
N SER A 164 8.63 2.19 -17.05
CA SER A 164 8.05 1.44 -18.17
C SER A 164 6.61 0.98 -17.91
N ALA A 165 6.21 0.82 -16.65
CA ALA A 165 4.84 0.48 -16.26
C ALA A 165 3.87 1.67 -16.26
N LEU A 166 4.32 2.90 -16.57
CA LEU A 166 3.41 4.04 -16.76
C LEU A 166 2.87 4.12 -18.20
N PRO A 167 1.65 4.63 -18.41
CA PRO A 167 1.15 4.89 -19.75
C PRO A 167 1.88 6.09 -20.35
N VAL A 168 2.23 6.02 -21.63
CA VAL A 168 2.82 7.10 -22.42
C VAL A 168 1.69 7.93 -23.01
N SER A 169 1.80 9.26 -22.90
CA SER A 169 0.87 10.18 -23.53
C SER A 169 1.36 10.50 -24.95
N GLN A 170 0.47 10.37 -25.93
CA GLN A 170 0.78 10.65 -27.34
C GLN A 170 0.72 12.15 -27.67
N THR A 171 -0.03 12.93 -26.90
CA THR A 171 -0.19 14.37 -27.12
C THR A 171 0.62 15.19 -26.13
N PRO A 172 1.26 16.28 -26.59
CA PRO A 172 1.95 17.19 -25.70
C PRO A 172 0.95 17.84 -24.73
N LEU A 173 1.37 18.05 -23.49
CA LEU A 173 0.58 18.80 -22.52
C LEU A 173 0.40 20.23 -23.02
N VAL A 174 -0.84 20.63 -23.28
CA VAL A 174 -1.20 22.01 -23.65
C VAL A 174 -1.58 22.77 -22.38
N GLY A 175 -0.92 23.90 -22.15
CA GLY A 175 -1.20 24.77 -21.00
C GLY A 175 -0.81 24.14 -19.65
N ARG A 176 -1.62 24.38 -18.61
CA ARG A 176 -1.48 23.72 -17.29
C ARG A 176 -0.16 23.95 -16.54
N GLN A 177 0.55 25.05 -16.84
CA GLN A 177 1.83 25.38 -16.21
C GLN A 177 1.74 25.56 -14.68
N HIS A 178 0.57 25.99 -14.18
CA HIS A 178 0.33 26.15 -12.75
C HIS A 178 0.31 24.80 -12.00
N TYR A 179 -0.24 23.73 -12.62
CA TYR A 179 -0.21 22.38 -12.05
C TYR A 179 1.20 21.80 -12.04
N LEU A 180 1.98 21.99 -13.11
CA LEU A 180 3.40 21.61 -13.15
C LEU A 180 4.22 22.31 -12.05
N SER A 181 3.94 23.60 -11.83
CA SER A 181 4.60 24.37 -10.76
C SER A 181 4.18 23.91 -9.36
N ALA A 182 2.93 23.44 -9.19
CA ALA A 182 2.46 22.86 -7.94
C ALA A 182 3.18 21.55 -7.61
N LEU A 183 3.43 20.69 -8.62
CA LEU A 183 4.20 19.47 -8.46
C LEU A 183 5.66 19.75 -8.08
N ASP A 184 6.30 20.76 -8.67
CA ASP A 184 7.66 21.17 -8.29
C ASP A 184 7.72 21.62 -6.83
N LYS A 185 6.75 22.43 -6.40
CA LYS A 185 6.66 22.89 -5.01
C LYS A 185 6.45 21.75 -4.04
N ALA A 186 5.58 20.80 -4.39
CA ALA A 186 5.32 19.61 -3.56
C ALA A 186 6.57 18.75 -3.40
N PHE A 187 7.30 18.47 -4.49
CA PHE A 187 8.50 17.62 -4.44
C PHE A 187 9.68 18.27 -3.69
N ASN A 188 9.86 19.59 -3.83
CA ASN A 188 10.97 20.30 -3.19
C ASN A 188 10.67 20.75 -1.75
N GLY A 189 9.39 20.76 -1.35
CA GLY A 189 8.94 21.14 -0.01
C GLY A 189 9.19 20.05 1.04
N ALA A 190 9.15 20.42 2.31
CA ALA A 190 9.14 19.48 3.44
C ALA A 190 7.72 19.18 3.97
N ASP A 191 6.72 19.91 3.48
CA ASP A 191 5.36 19.88 4.01
C ASP A 191 4.46 18.86 3.31
N THR A 192 4.80 18.44 2.08
CA THR A 192 3.97 17.54 1.27
C THR A 192 4.66 16.19 1.09
N ASP A 193 3.98 15.11 1.49
CA ASP A 193 4.43 13.73 1.23
C ASP A 193 3.56 13.04 0.16
N ILE A 194 2.32 13.49 -0.02
CA ILE A 194 1.35 12.90 -0.94
C ILE A 194 0.74 13.98 -1.83
N VAL A 195 0.70 13.74 -3.14
CA VAL A 195 -0.06 14.53 -4.11
C VAL A 195 -1.09 13.63 -4.79
N GLY A 196 -2.37 14.00 -4.68
CA GLY A 196 -3.45 13.32 -5.40
C GLY A 196 -3.93 14.15 -6.58
N ILE A 197 -3.93 13.58 -7.77
CA ILE A 197 -4.40 14.21 -9.02
C ILE A 197 -5.73 13.56 -9.42
N TYR A 198 -6.81 14.35 -9.41
CA TYR A 198 -8.17 13.87 -9.64
C TYR A 198 -8.82 14.55 -10.83
N ALA A 199 -9.45 13.76 -11.70
CA ALA A 199 -10.14 14.24 -12.89
C ALA A 199 -10.91 13.10 -13.57
N GLY A 200 -11.97 13.42 -14.32
CA GLY A 200 -12.62 12.45 -15.21
C GLY A 200 -11.69 11.72 -16.18
N GLY A 201 -12.21 10.65 -16.80
CA GLY A 201 -11.47 9.90 -17.81
C GLY A 201 -11.14 10.77 -19.03
N GLY A 202 -9.87 10.81 -19.46
CA GLY A 202 -9.47 11.57 -20.66
C GLY A 202 -9.23 13.07 -20.47
N VAL A 203 -9.29 13.61 -19.24
CA VAL A 203 -9.00 15.04 -18.97
C VAL A 203 -7.50 15.37 -19.08
N GLY A 204 -6.61 14.39 -18.84
CA GLY A 204 -5.16 14.53 -19.04
C GLY A 204 -4.27 14.33 -17.81
N LYS A 205 -4.72 13.56 -16.80
CA LYS A 205 -3.94 13.23 -15.60
C LYS A 205 -2.57 12.62 -15.93
N THR A 206 -2.57 11.54 -16.72
CA THR A 206 -1.35 10.85 -17.16
C THR A 206 -0.47 11.75 -18.02
N ALA A 207 -1.06 12.62 -18.86
CA ALA A 207 -0.32 13.59 -19.67
C ALA A 207 0.42 14.62 -18.78
N LEU A 208 -0.21 15.10 -17.71
CA LEU A 208 0.41 16.00 -16.73
C LEU A 208 1.59 15.32 -16.02
N ILE A 209 1.41 14.09 -15.53
CA ILE A 209 2.46 13.31 -14.85
C ILE A 209 3.65 13.09 -15.80
N ASN A 210 3.39 12.64 -17.02
CA ASN A 210 4.44 12.39 -18.01
C ASN A 210 5.20 13.67 -18.40
N ALA A 211 4.50 14.79 -18.58
CA ALA A 211 5.13 16.06 -18.88
C ALA A 211 6.02 16.53 -17.73
N TRP A 212 5.56 16.34 -16.48
CA TRP A 212 6.35 16.66 -15.29
C TRP A 212 7.61 15.78 -15.18
N LEU A 213 7.47 14.45 -15.34
CA LEU A 213 8.60 13.51 -15.34
C LEU A 213 9.61 13.81 -16.45
N LYS A 214 9.13 14.16 -17.66
CA LYS A 214 9.99 14.53 -18.79
C LYS A 214 10.80 15.79 -18.50
N ARG A 215 10.22 16.78 -17.81
CA ARG A 215 10.92 17.99 -17.38
C ARG A 215 11.95 17.72 -16.27
N MET A 216 11.66 16.76 -15.40
CA MET A 216 12.50 16.35 -14.28
C MET A 216 13.70 15.48 -14.72
N ALA A 217 13.61 14.81 -15.88
CA ALA A 217 14.66 13.96 -16.42
C ALA A 217 15.93 14.74 -16.81
N PRO A 218 17.13 14.12 -16.79
CA PRO A 218 17.40 12.73 -16.37
C PRO A 218 17.64 12.58 -14.85
N TYR A 219 17.70 13.68 -14.09
CA TYR A 219 18.17 13.68 -12.70
C TYR A 219 17.05 13.63 -11.63
N TYR A 220 15.79 13.77 -12.04
CA TYR A 220 14.59 13.69 -11.20
C TYR A 220 14.67 14.50 -9.91
N GLY A 221 15.24 15.70 -9.99
CA GLY A 221 15.39 16.61 -8.86
C GLY A 221 16.19 16.05 -7.68
N GLY A 222 17.07 15.05 -7.91
CA GLY A 222 17.90 14.42 -6.89
C GLY A 222 17.29 13.17 -6.24
N ALA A 223 16.14 12.69 -6.72
CA ALA A 223 15.63 11.38 -6.31
C ALA A 223 16.63 10.28 -6.67
N GLN A 224 16.85 9.33 -5.76
CA GLN A 224 17.70 8.16 -6.00
C GLN A 224 16.90 6.94 -6.48
N ARG A 225 15.61 6.88 -6.12
CA ARG A 225 14.67 5.83 -6.52
C ARG A 225 13.45 6.46 -7.18
N VAL A 226 13.16 6.12 -8.44
CA VAL A 226 11.98 6.60 -9.17
C VAL A 226 11.19 5.41 -9.68
N PHE A 227 10.04 5.14 -9.08
CA PHE A 227 9.18 4.01 -9.42
C PHE A 227 7.81 4.49 -9.88
N GLY A 228 7.42 4.12 -11.09
CA GLY A 228 6.11 4.39 -11.64
C GLY A 228 5.34 3.09 -11.87
N TRP A 229 4.09 3.08 -11.44
CA TRP A 229 3.17 1.95 -11.57
C TRP A 229 1.82 2.43 -12.07
N SER A 230 1.22 1.70 -13.00
CA SER A 230 -0.16 1.89 -13.39
C SER A 230 -0.98 0.65 -13.08
N PHE A 231 -2.13 0.81 -12.43
CA PHE A 231 -3.06 -0.30 -12.25
C PHE A 231 -3.90 -0.59 -13.51
N TYR A 232 -3.73 0.21 -14.58
CA TYR A 232 -4.31 -0.03 -15.90
C TYR A 232 -3.34 -0.64 -16.91
N ASN A 233 -2.02 -0.43 -16.75
CA ASN A 233 -1.05 -0.64 -17.81
C ASN A 233 0.15 -1.47 -17.32
N GLN A 234 0.09 -2.79 -17.47
CA GLN A 234 1.23 -3.66 -17.16
C GLN A 234 1.48 -4.68 -18.26
N GLU A 235 2.75 -4.78 -18.64
CA GLU A 235 3.28 -5.95 -19.36
C GLU A 235 3.08 -7.17 -18.43
N GLY A 236 2.08 -8.01 -18.73
CA GLY A 236 1.84 -9.25 -17.98
C GLY A 236 1.32 -9.09 -16.54
N GLY A 237 0.36 -8.19 -16.28
CA GLY A 237 -0.40 -8.15 -15.00
C GLY A 237 -1.92 -8.32 -15.14
N TYR A 238 -2.53 -9.32 -14.48
CA TYR A 238 -3.99 -9.54 -14.40
C TYR A 238 -4.69 -8.32 -13.82
N ARG A 239 -5.98 -8.10 -14.13
CA ARG A 239 -6.80 -6.99 -13.64
C ARG A 239 -6.57 -6.73 -12.15
N GLN A 240 -5.81 -5.69 -11.81
CA GLN A 240 -5.38 -5.44 -10.42
C GLN A 240 -6.45 -4.66 -9.66
N SER A 241 -7.48 -5.37 -9.22
CA SER A 241 -8.25 -5.02 -8.01
C SER A 241 -7.44 -5.23 -6.73
N SER A 242 -6.17 -5.63 -6.85
CA SER A 242 -5.21 -5.89 -5.77
C SER A 242 -3.85 -5.26 -6.07
N SER A 243 -3.20 -4.73 -5.04
CA SER A 243 -1.86 -4.16 -5.05
C SER A 243 -0.75 -5.16 -4.79
N LEU A 244 -1.06 -6.47 -4.67
CA LEU A 244 -0.07 -7.49 -4.31
C LEU A 244 1.11 -7.58 -5.28
N ILE A 245 0.84 -7.57 -6.59
CA ILE A 245 1.88 -7.61 -7.64
C ILE A 245 2.68 -6.31 -7.64
N PHE A 246 2.03 -5.16 -7.40
CA PHE A 246 2.71 -3.89 -7.19
C PHE A 246 3.76 -4.03 -6.08
N PHE A 247 3.37 -4.55 -4.91
CA PHE A 247 4.31 -4.72 -3.80
C PHE A 247 5.41 -5.75 -4.07
N GLU A 248 5.11 -6.84 -4.77
CA GLU A 248 6.10 -7.85 -5.18
C GLU A 248 7.19 -7.25 -6.08
N GLN A 249 6.86 -6.25 -6.89
CA GLN A 249 7.83 -5.56 -7.75
C GLN A 249 8.48 -4.33 -7.07
N ALA A 250 7.71 -3.57 -6.30
CA ALA A 250 8.18 -2.36 -5.64
C ALA A 250 9.15 -2.68 -4.50
N LEU A 251 8.86 -3.67 -3.65
CA LEU A 251 9.70 -3.96 -2.48
C LEU A 251 11.16 -4.30 -2.86
N PRO A 252 11.44 -5.23 -3.80
CA PRO A 252 12.81 -5.47 -4.26
C PRO A 252 13.42 -4.23 -4.92
N PHE A 253 12.65 -3.46 -5.70
CA PHE A 253 13.13 -2.23 -6.32
C PHE A 253 13.54 -1.17 -5.29
N PHE A 254 12.88 -1.10 -4.13
CA PHE A 254 13.27 -0.19 -3.05
C PHE A 254 14.33 -0.76 -2.11
N GLY A 255 14.78 -2.01 -2.32
CA GLY A 255 15.90 -2.62 -1.60
C GLY A 255 15.51 -3.64 -0.53
N HIS A 256 14.27 -4.14 -0.53
CA HIS A 256 13.90 -5.28 0.32
C HIS A 256 14.74 -6.52 -0.04
N GLN A 257 15.22 -7.22 0.98
CA GLN A 257 15.93 -8.50 0.86
C GLN A 257 15.20 -9.56 1.70
N GLY A 258 15.22 -10.80 1.23
CA GLY A 258 14.57 -11.93 1.90
C GLY A 258 13.14 -12.19 1.40
N PRO A 259 12.40 -13.08 2.09
CA PRO A 259 11.05 -13.43 1.72
C PRO A 259 10.10 -12.25 1.93
N LEU A 260 9.23 -12.02 0.94
CA LEU A 260 8.24 -10.96 1.01
C LEU A 260 7.29 -11.16 2.21
N PRO A 261 6.89 -10.08 2.90
CA PRO A 261 5.86 -10.16 3.92
C PRO A 261 4.58 -10.80 3.38
N LYS A 262 3.93 -11.65 4.18
CA LYS A 262 2.73 -12.40 3.76
C LYS A 262 1.50 -11.51 3.55
N THR A 263 1.30 -10.49 4.38
CA THR A 263 0.13 -9.61 4.30
C THR A 263 0.42 -8.33 3.54
N GLU A 264 -0.60 -7.80 2.85
CA GLU A 264 -0.52 -6.53 2.11
C GLU A 264 -0.12 -5.36 3.02
N GLU A 265 -0.65 -5.31 4.24
CA GLU A 265 -0.33 -4.24 5.20
C GLU A 265 1.14 -4.29 5.64
N SER A 266 1.68 -5.49 5.82
CA SER A 266 3.10 -5.66 6.18
C SER A 266 4.00 -5.27 5.00
N ARG A 267 3.59 -5.55 3.76
CA ARG A 267 4.28 -5.06 2.56
C ARG A 267 4.24 -3.54 2.47
N ALA A 268 3.11 -2.92 2.75
CA ALA A 268 2.94 -1.46 2.77
C ALA A 268 3.84 -0.79 3.82
N ARG A 269 3.83 -1.28 5.07
CA ARG A 269 4.71 -0.77 6.13
C ARG A 269 6.18 -0.89 5.76
N ARG A 270 6.57 -2.03 5.19
CA ARG A 270 7.95 -2.26 4.76
C ARG A 270 8.36 -1.32 3.62
N LEU A 271 7.47 -1.04 2.68
CA LEU A 271 7.75 -0.10 1.60
C LEU A 271 8.01 1.32 2.12
N ILE A 272 7.28 1.76 3.15
CA ILE A 272 7.48 3.07 3.77
C ILE A 272 8.85 3.19 4.42
N GLU A 273 9.26 2.17 5.18
CA GLU A 273 10.60 2.14 5.79
C GLU A 273 11.68 2.33 4.71
N LEU A 274 11.58 1.60 3.60
CA LEU A 274 12.55 1.70 2.49
C LEU A 274 12.49 3.06 1.78
N MET A 275 11.31 3.67 1.66
CA MET A 275 11.17 5.02 1.10
C MET A 275 11.70 6.10 2.05
N GLN A 276 11.63 5.90 3.37
CA GLN A 276 12.21 6.82 4.35
C GLN A 276 13.74 6.80 4.32
N ASP A 277 14.36 5.66 3.98
CA ASP A 277 15.82 5.51 3.94
C ASP A 277 16.51 6.41 2.88
N ARG A 278 15.87 6.64 1.72
CA ARG A 278 16.50 7.37 0.59
C ARG A 278 15.54 8.31 -0.13
N PRO A 279 16.00 9.40 -0.77
CA PRO A 279 15.16 10.25 -1.61
C PRO A 279 14.47 9.44 -2.71
N SER A 280 13.13 9.45 -2.71
CA SER A 280 12.33 8.55 -3.54
C SER A 280 11.10 9.21 -4.13
N LEU A 281 10.80 8.90 -5.39
CA LEU A 281 9.56 9.27 -6.05
C LEU A 281 8.78 8.00 -6.41
N LEU A 282 7.57 7.87 -5.86
CA LEU A 282 6.64 6.80 -6.18
C LEU A 282 5.42 7.38 -6.90
N ILE A 283 5.11 6.89 -8.10
CA ILE A 283 3.94 7.28 -8.88
C ILE A 283 3.00 6.09 -9.02
N LEU A 284 1.75 6.26 -8.57
CA LEU A 284 0.67 5.29 -8.73
C LEU A 284 -0.42 5.89 -9.62
N ASP A 285 -0.48 5.44 -10.87
CA ASP A 285 -1.43 5.91 -11.87
C ASP A 285 -2.66 4.98 -11.94
N GLY A 286 -3.85 5.57 -11.80
CA GLY A 286 -5.12 4.89 -12.01
C GLY A 286 -5.60 4.01 -10.84
N LEU A 287 -5.86 4.58 -9.67
CA LEU A 287 -6.31 3.83 -8.48
C LEU A 287 -7.76 3.32 -8.51
N GLU A 288 -8.54 3.65 -9.53
CA GLU A 288 -9.98 3.34 -9.61
C GLU A 288 -10.31 1.84 -9.44
N PRO A 289 -9.51 0.87 -9.95
CA PRO A 289 -9.76 -0.55 -9.72
C PRO A 289 -9.72 -0.95 -8.23
N LEU A 290 -9.02 -0.18 -7.40
CA LEU A 290 -8.86 -0.41 -5.97
C LEU A 290 -9.91 0.35 -5.13
N GLN A 291 -10.76 1.17 -5.77
CA GLN A 291 -11.76 2.01 -5.11
C GLN A 291 -13.18 1.45 -5.24
N ARG A 292 -14.02 1.74 -4.25
CA ARG A 292 -15.44 1.34 -4.24
C ARG A 292 -16.24 2.11 -5.31
N ARG A 293 -17.06 1.38 -6.06
CA ARG A 293 -17.98 1.88 -7.10
C ARG A 293 -19.21 2.60 -6.50
N PRO A 294 -19.93 3.46 -7.27
CA PRO A 294 -20.84 4.46 -6.70
C PRO A 294 -22.18 3.89 -6.27
N TYR A 295 -22.34 3.50 -4.99
CA TYR A 295 -23.66 3.36 -4.32
C TYR A 295 -23.62 3.60 -2.80
N SER A 296 -22.44 3.48 -2.15
CA SER A 296 -22.19 3.94 -0.78
C SER A 296 -20.70 4.22 -0.56
N ARG A 297 -20.34 5.26 0.19
CA ARG A 297 -18.94 5.68 0.48
C ARG A 297 -18.05 5.79 -0.78
N TYR A 298 -18.43 6.69 -1.68
CA TYR A 298 -17.78 6.94 -2.96
C TYR A 298 -16.27 7.23 -2.83
N GLY A 299 -15.44 6.53 -3.62
CA GLY A 299 -13.99 6.74 -3.69
C GLY A 299 -13.15 6.06 -2.59
N GLU A 300 -13.77 5.36 -1.62
CA GLU A 300 -13.04 4.63 -0.56
C GLU A 300 -12.20 3.48 -1.14
N LEU A 301 -10.96 3.31 -0.68
CA LEU A 301 -10.09 2.20 -1.03
C LEU A 301 -10.56 0.89 -0.38
N LEU A 302 -10.70 -0.13 -1.22
CA LEU A 302 -10.96 -1.51 -0.83
C LEU A 302 -9.65 -2.30 -0.64
N ASP A 303 -8.58 -1.90 -1.31
CA ASP A 303 -7.26 -2.52 -1.19
C ASP A 303 -6.55 -2.12 0.10
N MET A 304 -6.24 -3.11 0.95
CA MET A 304 -5.71 -2.87 2.28
C MET A 304 -4.24 -2.46 2.25
N GLY A 305 -3.47 -2.96 1.28
CA GLY A 305 -2.08 -2.56 1.09
C GLY A 305 -1.93 -1.07 0.81
N ILE A 306 -2.63 -0.54 -0.20
CA ILE A 306 -2.59 0.89 -0.53
C ILE A 306 -3.24 1.73 0.57
N LYS A 307 -4.36 1.28 1.16
CA LYS A 307 -4.98 1.99 2.30
C LYS A 307 -4.00 2.14 3.47
N THR A 308 -3.30 1.07 3.83
CA THR A 308 -2.26 1.08 4.88
C THR A 308 -1.09 1.98 4.50
N LEU A 309 -0.64 1.94 3.25
CA LEU A 309 0.44 2.80 2.74
C LEU A 309 0.11 4.27 2.98
N LEU A 310 -1.11 4.70 2.62
CA LEU A 310 -1.55 6.09 2.79
C LEU A 310 -1.70 6.49 4.26
N GLN A 311 -2.25 5.62 5.10
CA GLN A 311 -2.42 5.91 6.53
C GLN A 311 -1.09 6.02 7.27
N GLU A 312 -0.13 5.14 6.97
CA GLU A 312 1.18 5.15 7.62
C GLU A 312 2.03 6.36 7.18
N ILE A 313 1.93 6.80 5.92
CA ILE A 313 2.58 8.05 5.47
C ILE A 313 2.03 9.27 6.22
N GLN A 314 0.72 9.31 6.50
CA GLN A 314 0.13 10.38 7.32
C GLN A 314 0.68 10.41 8.76
N LYS A 315 0.99 9.24 9.34
CA LYS A 315 1.51 9.11 10.70
C LYS A 315 3.02 9.40 10.78
N LYS A 316 3.82 8.80 9.91
CA LYS A 316 5.29 8.78 10.03
C LYS A 316 6.01 9.86 9.23
N ARG A 317 5.33 10.50 8.27
CA ARG A 317 5.88 11.44 7.26
C ARG A 317 6.97 10.80 6.41
N LEU A 318 7.06 11.12 5.12
CA LEU A 318 8.17 10.61 4.30
C LEU A 318 9.40 11.52 4.46
N GLY A 319 9.17 12.83 4.50
CA GLY A 319 10.22 13.83 4.66
C GLY A 319 10.71 14.40 3.33
N LYS A 320 11.66 15.33 3.38
CA LYS A 320 12.09 16.13 2.22
C LYS A 320 12.57 15.25 1.05
N GLN A 321 12.22 15.63 -0.19
CA GLN A 321 12.57 14.93 -1.44
C GLN A 321 12.07 13.48 -1.51
N ARG A 322 10.99 13.16 -0.79
CA ARG A 322 10.28 11.88 -0.90
C ARG A 322 8.81 12.17 -1.16
N LEU A 323 8.28 11.68 -2.27
CA LEU A 323 6.94 12.03 -2.72
C LEU A 323 6.20 10.82 -3.27
N LEU A 324 4.95 10.68 -2.85
CA LEU A 324 3.96 9.80 -3.45
C LEU A 324 3.01 10.62 -4.33
N ILE A 325 2.95 10.31 -5.62
CA ILE A 325 1.98 10.88 -6.57
C ILE A 325 0.94 9.82 -6.90
N LEU A 326 -0.33 10.17 -6.76
CA LEU A 326 -1.46 9.29 -7.03
C LEU A 326 -2.34 9.91 -8.12
N SER A 327 -2.87 9.11 -9.04
CA SER A 327 -3.86 9.54 -10.02
C SER A 327 -5.14 8.70 -9.92
N SER A 328 -6.31 9.34 -9.97
CA SER A 328 -7.61 8.65 -10.00
C SER A 328 -8.71 9.51 -10.63
N ARG A 329 -9.81 8.89 -11.07
CA ARG A 329 -11.07 9.56 -11.40
C ARG A 329 -11.81 10.10 -10.18
N GLN A 330 -11.57 9.53 -9.00
CA GLN A 330 -12.31 9.85 -7.79
C GLN A 330 -11.37 10.25 -6.67
N SER A 331 -11.76 11.26 -5.88
CA SER A 331 -10.99 11.66 -4.70
C SER A 331 -10.89 10.53 -3.67
N LEU A 332 -9.82 10.51 -2.88
CA LEU A 332 -9.60 9.55 -1.81
C LEU A 332 -10.07 10.13 -0.46
N PRO A 333 -11.20 9.66 0.12
CA PRO A 333 -11.68 10.16 1.40
C PRO A 333 -10.68 10.01 2.55
N GLU A 334 -9.83 8.97 2.51
CA GLU A 334 -8.82 8.63 3.51
C GLU A 334 -7.74 9.70 3.69
N LEU A 335 -7.61 10.62 2.73
CA LEU A 335 -6.60 11.68 2.74
C LEU A 335 -7.21 13.05 3.08
N ASN A 336 -8.54 13.19 3.17
CA ASN A 336 -9.18 14.52 3.27
C ASN A 336 -8.79 15.31 4.53
N SER A 337 -8.43 14.64 5.63
CA SER A 337 -8.00 15.27 6.90
C SER A 337 -6.49 15.45 7.01
N SER A 338 -5.71 15.01 6.02
CA SER A 338 -4.25 15.01 6.07
C SER A 338 -3.65 16.39 5.82
N LYS A 339 -2.74 16.83 6.72
CA LYS A 339 -1.98 18.08 6.57
C LYS A 339 -0.83 17.97 5.55
N ASN A 340 -0.34 16.75 5.29
CA ASN A 340 0.78 16.45 4.40
C ASN A 340 0.35 16.01 2.99
N TYR A 341 -0.93 16.20 2.67
CA TYR A 341 -1.55 15.84 1.42
C TYR A 341 -1.93 17.08 0.62
N ARG A 342 -1.57 17.08 -0.67
CA ARG A 342 -1.98 18.11 -1.62
C ARG A 342 -2.94 17.52 -2.65
N LYS A 343 -4.20 17.96 -2.59
CA LYS A 343 -5.21 17.66 -3.61
C LYS A 343 -5.05 18.58 -4.82
N ILE A 344 -5.00 17.99 -6.01
CA ILE A 344 -5.03 18.67 -7.30
C ILE A 344 -6.26 18.17 -8.06
N GLU A 345 -7.27 19.01 -8.18
CA GLU A 345 -8.40 18.78 -9.08
C GLU A 345 -8.04 19.35 -10.45
N LEU A 346 -7.93 18.47 -11.44
CA LEU A 346 -7.53 18.81 -12.79
C LEU A 346 -8.77 19.22 -13.59
N GLU A 347 -8.79 20.49 -14.00
CA GLU A 347 -9.90 21.05 -14.77
C GLU A 347 -9.78 20.70 -16.27
N ASN A 348 -10.94 20.79 -16.95
CA ASN A 348 -11.01 20.80 -18.40
C ASN A 348 -10.22 21.99 -18.96
N LEU A 349 -9.78 21.87 -20.22
CA LEU A 349 -9.00 22.91 -20.87
C LEU A 349 -9.84 24.19 -20.99
N SER A 350 -9.23 25.34 -20.73
CA SER A 350 -9.87 26.63 -21.02
C SER A 350 -10.17 26.74 -22.52
N THR A 351 -11.05 27.67 -22.90
CA THR A 351 -11.38 27.90 -24.31
C THR A 351 -10.14 28.26 -25.15
N GLY A 352 -9.21 29.01 -24.57
CA GLY A 352 -7.92 29.36 -25.22
C GLY A 352 -6.98 28.17 -25.38
N GLU A 353 -6.83 27.34 -24.33
CA GLU A 353 -6.03 26.11 -24.40
C GLU A 353 -6.64 25.10 -25.38
N SER A 354 -7.97 24.98 -25.39
CA SER A 354 -8.73 24.12 -26.31
C SER A 354 -8.55 24.54 -27.76
N ALA A 355 -8.68 25.83 -28.08
CA ALA A 355 -8.42 26.35 -29.41
C ALA A 355 -6.95 26.15 -29.84
N SER A 356 -6.02 26.30 -28.89
CA SER A 356 -4.59 26.03 -29.13
C SER A 356 -4.35 24.56 -29.44
N LEU A 357 -4.99 23.64 -28.69
CA LEU A 357 -4.94 22.21 -28.94
C LEU A 357 -5.49 21.88 -30.34
N LEU A 358 -6.69 22.34 -30.70
CA LEU A 358 -7.28 22.10 -32.02
C LEU A 358 -6.39 22.61 -33.15
N LYS A 359 -5.75 23.78 -32.96
CA LYS A 359 -4.81 24.34 -33.94
C LYS A 359 -3.53 23.50 -34.06
N ILE A 360 -2.99 22.99 -32.95
CA ILE A 360 -1.84 22.06 -32.94
C ILE A 360 -2.18 20.78 -33.69
N LEU A 361 -3.42 20.29 -33.56
CA LEU A 361 -3.90 19.09 -34.26
C LEU A 361 -4.17 19.33 -35.76
N GLY A 362 -4.11 20.58 -36.23
CA GLY A 362 -4.26 20.94 -37.64
C GLY A 362 -5.67 21.36 -38.07
N VAL A 363 -6.59 21.59 -37.12
CA VAL A 363 -7.93 22.12 -37.44
C VAL A 363 -7.79 23.56 -37.95
N LYS A 364 -8.33 23.79 -39.15
CA LYS A 364 -8.34 25.10 -39.83
C LYS A 364 -9.43 25.96 -39.24
N GLY A 365 -9.05 27.19 -38.88
CA GLY A 365 -9.96 28.18 -38.35
C GLY A 365 -9.20 29.27 -37.61
N SER A 366 -9.77 30.46 -37.63
CA SER A 366 -9.37 31.54 -36.72
C SER A 366 -9.74 31.19 -35.27
N PRO A 367 -9.10 31.80 -34.26
CA PRO A 367 -9.40 31.52 -32.85
C PRO A 367 -10.89 31.65 -32.50
N TRP A 368 -11.62 32.60 -33.10
CA TRP A 368 -13.06 32.78 -32.87
C TRP A 368 -13.93 31.67 -33.50
N GLN A 369 -13.44 30.96 -34.53
CA GLN A 369 -14.12 29.79 -35.10
C GLN A 369 -13.88 28.52 -34.28
N LEU A 370 -12.79 28.43 -33.54
CA LEU A 370 -12.45 27.28 -32.70
C LEU A 370 -13.05 27.35 -31.28
N ILE A 371 -13.38 28.55 -30.80
CA ILE A 371 -14.03 28.74 -29.48
C ILE A 371 -15.40 28.05 -29.37
N PRO A 372 -16.32 28.11 -30.36
CA PRO A 372 -17.57 27.36 -30.33
C PRO A 372 -17.38 25.85 -30.17
N ILE A 373 -16.39 25.29 -30.87
CA ILE A 373 -16.00 23.88 -30.76
C ILE A 373 -15.51 23.58 -29.34
N ALA A 374 -14.62 24.41 -28.80
CA ALA A 374 -14.14 24.28 -27.43
C ALA A 374 -15.28 24.26 -26.38
N ARG A 375 -16.33 25.08 -26.61
CA ARG A 375 -17.52 25.12 -25.75
C ARG A 375 -18.42 23.91 -25.93
N ALA A 376 -18.63 23.45 -27.17
CA ALA A 376 -19.46 22.27 -27.47
C ALA A 376 -18.95 21.00 -26.76
N TYR A 377 -17.63 20.85 -26.64
CA TYR A 377 -17.00 19.73 -25.94
C TYR A 377 -16.59 20.06 -24.48
N SER A 378 -17.06 21.19 -23.94
CA SER A 378 -16.77 21.62 -22.56
C SER A 378 -15.28 21.61 -22.18
N GLY A 379 -14.37 21.83 -23.14
CA GLY A 379 -12.92 21.78 -22.91
C GLY A 379 -12.35 20.38 -22.63
N HIS A 380 -13.09 19.31 -22.88
CA HIS A 380 -12.65 17.94 -22.56
C HIS A 380 -11.50 17.48 -23.48
N ALA A 381 -10.31 17.31 -22.90
CA ALA A 381 -9.06 17.14 -23.65
C ALA A 381 -9.08 15.95 -24.64
N LEU A 382 -9.48 14.76 -24.21
CA LEU A 382 -9.57 13.60 -25.12
C LEU A 382 -10.64 13.77 -26.20
N ALA A 383 -11.74 14.46 -25.90
CA ALA A 383 -12.82 14.62 -26.87
C ALA A 383 -12.37 15.59 -27.98
N LEU A 384 -11.73 16.70 -27.59
CA LEU A 384 -11.11 17.64 -28.52
C LEU A 384 -9.98 17.02 -29.33
N LEU A 385 -9.21 16.11 -28.73
CA LEU A 385 -8.15 15.37 -29.42
C LEU A 385 -8.73 14.46 -30.51
N LEU A 386 -9.70 13.63 -30.14
CA LEU A 386 -10.37 12.74 -31.09
C LEU A 386 -11.07 13.55 -32.18
N PHE A 387 -11.84 14.57 -31.81
CA PHE A 387 -12.48 15.48 -32.77
C PHE A 387 -11.46 16.11 -33.71
N GLY A 388 -10.37 16.69 -33.19
CA GLY A 388 -9.39 17.39 -34.02
C GLY A 388 -8.74 16.49 -35.05
N ASN A 389 -8.31 15.29 -34.63
CA ASN A 389 -7.72 14.30 -35.52
C ASN A 389 -8.72 13.82 -36.58
N LEU A 390 -9.95 13.51 -36.17
CA LEU A 390 -11.01 13.05 -37.07
C LEU A 390 -11.45 14.14 -38.04
N CYS A 391 -11.50 15.39 -37.59
CA CYS A 391 -11.82 16.55 -38.44
C CYS A 391 -10.76 16.75 -39.52
N VAL A 392 -9.48 16.62 -39.18
CA VAL A 392 -8.38 16.68 -40.15
C VAL A 392 -8.43 15.53 -41.13
N ASP A 393 -8.80 14.34 -40.67
CA ASP A 393 -8.84 13.14 -41.48
C ASP A 393 -10.03 13.08 -42.45
N ALA A 394 -11.26 13.20 -41.94
CA ALA A 394 -12.49 13.05 -42.73
C ALA A 394 -12.96 14.36 -43.39
N TYR A 395 -12.58 15.52 -42.86
CA TYR A 395 -13.14 16.82 -43.25
C TYR A 395 -12.06 17.86 -43.61
N ALA A 396 -10.85 17.42 -43.95
CA ALA A 396 -9.71 18.26 -44.34
C ALA A 396 -9.38 19.41 -43.34
N GLY A 397 -9.76 19.22 -42.08
CA GLY A 397 -9.56 20.15 -40.98
C GLY A 397 -10.57 21.30 -40.91
N GLU A 398 -11.66 21.28 -41.68
CA GLU A 398 -12.62 22.38 -41.70
C GLU A 398 -13.53 22.43 -40.45
N ALA A 399 -13.34 23.46 -39.62
CA ALA A 399 -14.03 23.64 -38.34
C ALA A 399 -15.58 23.68 -38.41
N ASN A 400 -16.16 23.97 -39.59
CA ASN A 400 -17.61 24.09 -39.76
C ASN A 400 -18.35 22.75 -39.65
N HIS A 401 -17.66 21.63 -39.91
CA HIS A 401 -18.27 20.29 -39.82
C HIS A 401 -18.55 19.83 -38.38
N HIS A 402 -18.14 20.57 -37.34
CA HIS A 402 -18.55 20.25 -35.96
C HIS A 402 -20.08 20.33 -35.75
N LEU A 403 -20.82 21.01 -36.65
CA LEU A 403 -22.28 21.11 -36.61
C LEU A 403 -22.98 19.81 -37.04
N GLU A 404 -22.27 18.88 -37.69
CA GLU A 404 -22.78 17.56 -38.07
C GLU A 404 -22.72 16.55 -36.91
N LEU A 405 -22.16 16.96 -35.77
CA LEU A 405 -21.95 16.11 -34.60
C LEU A 405 -23.06 16.29 -33.56
N PRO A 406 -23.32 15.27 -32.70
CA PRO A 406 -24.33 15.36 -31.66
C PRO A 406 -24.08 16.55 -30.72
N VAL A 407 -25.13 17.35 -30.44
CA VAL A 407 -25.07 18.44 -29.46
C VAL A 407 -25.27 17.86 -28.06
N PHE A 408 -24.35 18.17 -27.15
CA PHE A 408 -24.31 17.57 -25.80
C PHE A 408 -25.16 18.32 -24.78
N SER A 409 -25.72 17.59 -23.82
CA SER A 409 -26.31 18.16 -22.60
C SER A 409 -25.34 18.06 -21.43
N ALA A 410 -25.35 19.04 -20.52
CA ALA A 410 -24.38 19.15 -19.42
C ALA A 410 -24.53 18.11 -18.28
N GLN A 411 -25.35 17.06 -18.46
CA GLN A 411 -25.70 16.10 -17.41
C GLN A 411 -25.10 14.68 -17.59
N GLU A 412 -24.30 14.44 -18.63
CA GLU A 412 -23.73 13.10 -18.89
C GLU A 412 -22.39 12.85 -18.16
N ASP A 413 -22.13 11.59 -17.80
CA ASP A 413 -20.94 11.10 -17.09
C ASP A 413 -19.60 11.51 -17.73
N ASP A 414 -18.55 11.59 -16.92
CA ASP A 414 -17.17 11.82 -17.34
C ASP A 414 -16.71 10.83 -18.42
N GLY A 415 -16.53 11.31 -19.65
CA GLY A 415 -16.09 10.52 -20.82
C GLY A 415 -17.15 10.30 -21.90
N ALA A 416 -18.41 10.69 -21.66
CA ALA A 416 -19.49 10.58 -22.63
C ALA A 416 -19.18 11.29 -23.96
N TYR A 417 -18.58 12.48 -23.91
CA TYR A 417 -18.13 13.23 -25.09
C TYR A 417 -17.22 12.41 -26.00
N ALA A 418 -16.20 11.76 -25.45
CA ALA A 418 -15.26 10.96 -26.22
C ALA A 418 -15.93 9.71 -26.81
N LEU A 419 -16.77 9.03 -26.03
CA LEU A 419 -17.51 7.83 -26.47
C LEU A 419 -18.46 8.14 -27.63
N GLN A 420 -19.16 9.28 -27.59
CA GLN A 420 -20.07 9.68 -28.66
C GLN A 420 -19.34 10.02 -29.96
N ILE A 421 -18.17 10.69 -29.89
CA ILE A 421 -17.34 10.96 -31.08
C ILE A 421 -16.88 9.65 -31.71
N ILE A 422 -16.39 8.71 -30.89
CA ILE A 422 -15.96 7.38 -31.38
C ILE A 422 -17.15 6.66 -32.02
N ARG A 423 -18.31 6.64 -31.35
CA ARG A 423 -19.54 6.01 -31.87
C ARG A 423 -19.96 6.61 -33.21
N PHE A 424 -19.99 7.94 -33.32
CA PHE A 424 -20.36 8.61 -34.56
C PHE A 424 -19.41 8.22 -35.68
N TYR A 425 -18.10 8.29 -35.43
CA TYR A 425 -17.12 8.00 -36.46
C TYR A 425 -17.14 6.53 -36.89
N ASP A 426 -17.16 5.63 -35.90
CA ASP A 426 -17.29 4.20 -36.12
C ASP A 426 -18.51 3.90 -37.00
N GLN A 427 -19.70 4.43 -36.66
CA GLN A 427 -20.92 4.15 -37.41
C GLN A 427 -20.99 4.79 -38.80
N GLN A 428 -20.39 5.97 -39.00
CA GLN A 428 -20.54 6.73 -40.25
C GLN A 428 -19.41 6.50 -41.25
N HIS A 429 -18.19 6.21 -40.78
CA HIS A 429 -16.98 6.20 -41.62
C HIS A 429 -16.36 4.80 -41.79
N TRP A 430 -16.71 3.83 -40.95
CA TRP A 430 -16.19 2.46 -41.07
C TRP A 430 -17.25 1.45 -41.49
N LEU A 431 -16.94 0.69 -42.53
CA LEU A 431 -17.69 -0.50 -42.93
C LEU A 431 -17.67 -1.55 -41.80
N GLU A 432 -18.61 -2.50 -41.86
CA GLU A 432 -18.76 -3.53 -40.83
C GLU A 432 -17.47 -4.31 -40.54
N GLN A 433 -16.73 -4.65 -41.61
CA GLN A 433 -15.49 -5.43 -41.56
C GLN A 433 -14.24 -4.57 -41.79
N ALA A 434 -14.28 -3.27 -41.49
CA ALA A 434 -13.11 -2.40 -41.60
C ALA A 434 -11.95 -2.94 -40.73
N PRO A 435 -10.72 -3.10 -41.28
CA PRO A 435 -9.58 -3.60 -40.53
C PRO A 435 -9.29 -2.84 -39.23
N GLU A 436 -9.47 -1.51 -39.26
CA GLU A 436 -9.32 -0.62 -38.11
C GLU A 436 -10.27 -0.99 -36.96
N ARG A 437 -11.56 -1.19 -37.28
CA ARG A 437 -12.59 -1.60 -36.30
C ARG A 437 -12.26 -2.96 -35.72
N LEU A 438 -12.00 -3.96 -36.56
CA LEU A 438 -11.73 -5.32 -36.11
C LEU A 438 -10.47 -5.38 -35.24
N PHE A 439 -9.42 -4.62 -35.59
CA PHE A 439 -8.22 -4.56 -34.76
C PHE A 439 -8.46 -3.88 -33.40
N LEU A 440 -9.26 -2.80 -33.34
CA LEU A 440 -9.67 -2.19 -32.08
C LEU A 440 -10.56 -3.12 -31.24
N GLN A 441 -11.41 -3.93 -31.87
CA GLN A 441 -12.20 -4.97 -31.20
C GLN A 441 -11.29 -6.06 -30.63
N LEU A 442 -10.27 -6.53 -31.34
CA LEU A 442 -9.27 -7.46 -30.79
C LEU A 442 -8.52 -6.86 -29.60
N LEU A 443 -8.08 -5.60 -29.71
CA LEU A 443 -7.46 -4.87 -28.59
C LEU A 443 -8.40 -4.73 -27.39
N SER A 444 -9.71 -4.68 -27.63
CA SER A 444 -10.72 -4.52 -26.59
C SER A 444 -10.98 -5.76 -25.74
N LEU A 445 -10.54 -6.93 -26.20
CA LEU A 445 -10.61 -8.20 -25.46
C LEU A 445 -9.67 -8.20 -24.24
N LEU A 446 -8.66 -7.33 -24.23
CA LEU A 446 -7.66 -7.23 -23.18
C LEU A 446 -7.84 -5.88 -22.47
N ASP A 447 -7.78 -5.88 -21.15
CA ASP A 447 -7.88 -4.67 -20.32
C ASP A 447 -6.57 -3.88 -20.19
N ARG A 448 -5.53 -4.34 -20.88
CA ARG A 448 -4.15 -3.82 -20.93
C ARG A 448 -3.61 -3.79 -22.38
N PRO A 449 -2.39 -3.29 -22.65
CA PRO A 449 -1.80 -3.43 -23.98
C PRO A 449 -1.70 -4.88 -24.40
N MET A 450 -2.02 -5.16 -25.66
CA MET A 450 -1.88 -6.45 -26.31
C MET A 450 -0.44 -6.67 -26.75
N THR A 451 0.12 -7.83 -26.44
CA THR A 451 1.47 -8.20 -26.90
C THR A 451 1.46 -8.68 -28.35
N GLY A 452 2.61 -8.65 -29.01
CA GLY A 452 2.78 -9.23 -30.34
C GLY A 452 2.41 -10.71 -30.41
N MET A 453 2.66 -11.50 -29.35
CA MET A 453 2.30 -12.91 -29.30
C MET A 453 0.78 -13.09 -29.22
N GLU A 454 0.10 -12.33 -28.35
CA GLU A 454 -1.36 -12.35 -28.23
C GLU A 454 -2.04 -11.93 -29.53
N ARG A 455 -1.53 -10.87 -30.18
CA ARG A 455 -2.00 -10.47 -31.52
C ARG A 455 -1.91 -11.65 -32.48
N ASN A 456 -0.77 -12.33 -32.54
CA ASN A 456 -0.56 -13.41 -33.50
C ASN A 456 -1.50 -14.60 -33.24
N VAL A 457 -1.71 -14.97 -31.97
CA VAL A 457 -2.63 -16.05 -31.59
C VAL A 457 -4.08 -15.68 -31.91
N LEU A 458 -4.51 -14.46 -31.56
CA LEU A 458 -5.84 -13.97 -31.94
C LEU A 458 -6.03 -13.94 -33.46
N LEU A 459 -5.04 -13.45 -34.21
CA LEU A 459 -5.10 -13.45 -35.67
C LEU A 459 -5.21 -14.86 -36.26
N ALA A 460 -4.50 -15.83 -35.67
CA ALA A 460 -4.49 -17.21 -36.16
C ALA A 460 -5.76 -17.99 -35.82
N GLU A 461 -6.31 -17.80 -34.61
CA GLU A 461 -7.33 -18.71 -34.05
C GLU A 461 -8.69 -18.03 -33.79
N ALA A 462 -8.75 -16.71 -33.56
CA ALA A 462 -10.02 -16.04 -33.33
C ALA A 462 -10.80 -15.88 -34.65
N GLU A 463 -12.08 -16.23 -34.65
CA GLU A 463 -12.97 -16.09 -35.80
C GLU A 463 -13.20 -14.61 -36.13
N LEU A 464 -13.26 -13.76 -35.11
CA LEU A 464 -13.31 -12.29 -35.25
C LEU A 464 -12.18 -11.74 -36.12
N ALA A 465 -11.02 -12.39 -36.10
CA ALA A 465 -9.85 -11.97 -36.86
C ALA A 465 -9.81 -12.48 -38.30
N TRP A 466 -10.78 -13.29 -38.74
CA TRP A 466 -10.79 -13.88 -40.08
C TRP A 466 -10.57 -12.86 -41.21
N PRO A 467 -11.24 -11.69 -41.24
CA PRO A 467 -11.03 -10.69 -42.30
C PRO A 467 -9.62 -10.06 -42.27
N LEU A 468 -8.90 -10.14 -41.15
CA LEU A 468 -7.57 -9.56 -40.96
C LEU A 468 -6.44 -10.47 -41.45
N ARG A 469 -6.70 -11.78 -41.65
CA ARG A 469 -5.67 -12.78 -42.01
C ARG A 469 -5.08 -12.58 -43.40
N GLY A 470 -5.81 -11.91 -44.29
CA GLY A 470 -5.38 -11.63 -45.66
C GLY A 470 -4.57 -10.35 -45.84
N LEU A 471 -4.39 -9.55 -44.78
CA LEU A 471 -3.71 -8.27 -44.85
C LEU A 471 -2.20 -8.46 -45.01
N THR A 472 -1.61 -7.74 -45.96
CA THR A 472 -0.16 -7.67 -46.14
C THR A 472 0.50 -6.81 -45.06
N GLU A 473 1.83 -6.87 -44.94
CA GLU A 473 2.58 -5.96 -44.05
C GLU A 473 2.34 -4.48 -44.38
N LEU A 474 2.12 -4.14 -45.66
CA LEU A 474 1.79 -2.79 -46.07
C LEU A 474 0.39 -2.38 -45.58
N ASP A 475 -0.59 -3.28 -45.69
CA ASP A 475 -1.95 -3.02 -45.20
C ASP A 475 -1.95 -2.83 -43.68
N TRP A 476 -1.20 -3.65 -42.93
CA TRP A 476 -1.03 -3.47 -41.49
C TRP A 476 -0.37 -2.16 -41.12
N TYR A 477 0.67 -1.75 -41.86
CA TYR A 477 1.28 -0.44 -41.69
C TYR A 477 0.25 0.68 -41.90
N GLN A 478 -0.60 0.58 -42.93
CA GLN A 478 -1.65 1.56 -43.19
C GLN A 478 -2.69 1.62 -42.07
N VAL A 479 -3.14 0.47 -41.56
CA VAL A 479 -4.08 0.37 -40.42
C VAL A 479 -3.48 1.01 -39.17
N HIS A 480 -2.25 0.64 -38.78
CA HIS A 480 -1.59 1.19 -37.60
C HIS A 480 -1.33 2.69 -37.75
N HIS A 481 -0.90 3.12 -38.93
CA HIS A 481 -0.66 4.54 -39.23
C HIS A 481 -1.96 5.35 -39.16
N HIS A 482 -3.04 4.83 -39.76
CA HIS A 482 -4.35 5.48 -39.74
C HIS A 482 -4.90 5.60 -38.32
N LEU A 483 -4.95 4.49 -37.57
CA LEU A 483 -5.41 4.50 -36.18
C LEU A 483 -4.55 5.39 -35.27
N GLY A 484 -3.22 5.42 -35.50
CA GLY A 484 -2.30 6.31 -34.81
C GLY A 484 -2.58 7.79 -35.11
N LYS A 485 -2.82 8.13 -36.39
CA LYS A 485 -3.21 9.49 -36.80
C LYS A 485 -4.52 9.94 -36.15
N LEU A 486 -5.49 9.02 -35.98
CA LEU A 486 -6.75 9.30 -35.30
C LEU A 486 -6.60 9.45 -33.78
N GLY A 487 -5.46 9.06 -33.19
CA GLY A 487 -5.26 9.02 -31.74
C GLY A 487 -6.01 7.87 -31.06
N LEU A 488 -6.38 6.84 -31.83
CA LEU A 488 -7.09 5.66 -31.34
C LEU A 488 -6.15 4.50 -30.97
N PHE A 489 -4.86 4.61 -31.28
CA PHE A 489 -3.90 3.51 -31.18
C PHE A 489 -2.50 4.02 -30.85
N SER A 490 -1.77 3.24 -30.05
CA SER A 490 -0.33 3.37 -29.86
C SER A 490 0.36 2.04 -30.08
N GLU A 491 1.53 2.10 -30.72
CA GLU A 491 2.50 1.01 -30.75
C GLU A 491 3.72 1.40 -29.90
N ARG A 492 4.17 0.49 -29.03
CA ARG A 492 5.45 0.61 -28.32
C ARG A 492 6.32 -0.58 -28.62
N ARG A 493 7.62 -0.33 -28.78
CA ARG A 493 8.62 -1.38 -28.97
C ARG A 493 9.58 -1.36 -27.78
N SER A 494 9.67 -2.49 -27.09
CA SER A 494 10.58 -2.73 -25.98
C SER A 494 11.50 -3.88 -26.37
N GLY A 495 12.70 -3.55 -26.88
CA GLY A 495 13.57 -4.54 -27.51
C GLY A 495 12.90 -5.22 -28.70
N ALA A 496 12.77 -6.55 -28.65
CA ALA A 496 12.12 -7.37 -29.68
C ALA A 496 10.59 -7.48 -29.50
N GLN A 497 10.04 -7.02 -28.37
CA GLN A 497 8.61 -7.11 -28.08
C GLN A 497 7.87 -5.86 -28.56
N VAL A 498 6.70 -6.08 -29.17
CA VAL A 498 5.79 -5.02 -29.61
C VAL A 498 4.53 -5.08 -28.74
N HIS A 499 4.11 -3.91 -28.27
CA HIS A 499 2.89 -3.72 -27.49
C HIS A 499 1.95 -2.76 -28.22
N TYR A 500 0.70 -3.18 -28.35
CA TYR A 500 -0.36 -2.44 -29.00
C TYR A 500 -1.37 -1.99 -27.95
N ASP A 501 -1.68 -0.70 -27.90
CA ASP A 501 -2.52 -0.13 -26.84
C ASP A 501 -3.51 0.91 -27.36
N THR A 502 -4.59 1.11 -26.62
CA THR A 502 -5.61 2.14 -26.87
C THR A 502 -6.11 2.74 -25.55
N HIS A 503 -6.75 3.90 -25.61
CA HIS A 503 -7.27 4.56 -24.42
C HIS A 503 -8.38 3.70 -23.75
N PRO A 504 -8.45 3.62 -22.41
CA PRO A 504 -9.45 2.79 -21.71
C PRO A 504 -10.91 3.04 -22.10
N LEU A 505 -11.28 4.29 -22.44
CA LEU A 505 -12.63 4.61 -22.95
C LEU A 505 -12.90 4.02 -24.35
N ILE A 506 -11.90 4.06 -25.24
CA ILE A 506 -12.00 3.47 -26.58
C ILE A 506 -12.12 1.95 -26.45
N ARG A 507 -11.25 1.35 -25.62
CA ARG A 507 -11.29 -0.07 -25.27
C ARG A 507 -12.68 -0.49 -24.78
N HIS A 508 -13.24 0.26 -23.84
CA HIS A 508 -14.56 -0.01 -23.28
C HIS A 508 -15.67 0.03 -24.34
N TYR A 509 -15.64 1.04 -25.23
CA TYR A 509 -16.61 1.16 -26.32
C TYR A 509 -16.61 -0.09 -27.22
N PHE A 510 -15.45 -0.47 -27.77
CA PHE A 510 -15.37 -1.61 -28.69
C PHE A 510 -15.66 -2.95 -27.99
N SER A 511 -15.30 -3.09 -26.71
CA SER A 511 -15.62 -4.29 -25.93
C SER A 511 -17.13 -4.44 -25.72
N GLN A 512 -17.82 -3.36 -25.33
CA GLN A 512 -19.28 -3.37 -25.17
C GLN A 512 -20.00 -3.60 -26.50
N GLN A 513 -19.54 -2.93 -27.57
CA GLN A 513 -20.09 -3.09 -28.91
C GLN A 513 -19.98 -4.54 -29.38
N LEU A 514 -18.80 -5.15 -29.24
CA LEU A 514 -18.55 -6.54 -29.63
C LEU A 514 -19.43 -7.51 -28.83
N ARG A 515 -19.49 -7.35 -27.49
CA ARG A 515 -20.32 -8.20 -26.62
C ARG A 515 -21.82 -8.08 -26.94
N ALA A 516 -22.31 -6.88 -27.23
CA ALA A 516 -23.73 -6.64 -27.50
C ALA A 516 -24.17 -7.10 -28.90
N ASN A 517 -23.33 -6.88 -29.91
CA ASN A 517 -23.72 -7.11 -31.31
C ASN A 517 -23.26 -8.47 -31.86
N GLN A 518 -22.20 -9.06 -31.30
CA GLN A 518 -21.54 -10.27 -31.81
C GLN A 518 -21.08 -11.17 -30.65
N SER A 519 -22.00 -11.54 -29.75
CA SER A 519 -21.69 -12.28 -28.52
C SER A 519 -20.98 -13.63 -28.75
N THR A 520 -21.29 -14.33 -29.84
CA THR A 520 -20.64 -15.62 -30.19
C THR A 520 -19.17 -15.43 -30.56
N LEU A 521 -18.85 -14.43 -31.41
CA LEU A 521 -17.46 -14.08 -31.75
C LEU A 521 -16.69 -13.58 -30.53
N TRP A 522 -17.37 -12.83 -29.65
CA TRP A 522 -16.82 -12.37 -28.38
C TRP A 522 -16.43 -13.54 -27.47
N GLN A 523 -17.33 -14.51 -27.26
CA GLN A 523 -17.06 -15.71 -26.46
C GLN A 523 -15.93 -16.55 -27.06
N GLN A 524 -15.95 -16.79 -28.38
CA GLN A 524 -14.93 -17.57 -29.07
C GLN A 524 -13.54 -16.92 -28.99
N ALA A 525 -13.44 -15.60 -29.15
CA ALA A 525 -12.18 -14.90 -29.04
C ALA A 525 -11.63 -14.93 -27.60
N HIS A 526 -12.50 -14.87 -26.59
CA HIS A 526 -12.08 -15.07 -25.20
C HIS A 526 -11.67 -16.52 -24.90
N PHE A 527 -12.31 -17.51 -25.53
CA PHE A 527 -11.89 -18.91 -25.43
C PHE A 527 -10.47 -19.13 -25.97
N VAL A 528 -10.11 -18.49 -27.10
CA VAL A 528 -8.74 -18.49 -27.64
C VAL A 528 -7.75 -17.91 -26.62
N LEU A 529 -8.10 -16.81 -25.96
CA LEU A 529 -7.25 -16.22 -24.91
C LEU A 529 -7.13 -17.11 -23.69
N PHE A 530 -8.21 -17.78 -23.26
CA PHE A 530 -8.17 -18.78 -22.20
C PHE A 530 -7.16 -19.89 -22.51
N GLU A 531 -7.27 -20.51 -23.69
CA GLU A 531 -6.38 -21.57 -24.15
C GLU A 531 -4.92 -21.12 -24.26
N TYR A 532 -4.69 -19.89 -24.72
CA TYR A 532 -3.36 -19.29 -24.77
C TYR A 532 -2.76 -19.12 -23.38
N PHE A 533 -3.47 -18.42 -22.48
CA PHE A 533 -2.94 -18.06 -21.16
C PHE A 533 -2.72 -19.29 -20.27
N GLN A 534 -3.55 -20.33 -20.36
CA GLN A 534 -3.35 -21.54 -19.55
C GLN A 534 -2.06 -22.30 -19.92
N ARG A 535 -1.56 -22.14 -21.15
CA ARG A 535 -0.35 -22.81 -21.67
C ARG A 535 0.94 -21.99 -21.44
N LEU A 536 0.83 -20.73 -21.05
CA LEU A 536 2.01 -19.86 -20.86
C LEU A 536 2.93 -20.27 -19.71
N PRO A 537 2.43 -20.68 -18.52
CA PRO A 537 3.31 -21.07 -17.45
C PRO A 537 4.13 -22.31 -17.84
N ARG A 538 5.46 -22.23 -17.66
CA ARG A 538 6.38 -23.33 -17.98
C ARG A 538 6.14 -24.54 -17.10
N ASP A 539 5.84 -24.29 -15.82
CA ASP A 539 5.59 -25.32 -14.83
C ASP A 539 4.08 -25.56 -14.68
N VAL A 540 3.71 -26.81 -14.41
CA VAL A 540 2.32 -27.19 -14.13
C VAL A 540 1.82 -26.46 -12.88
N HIS A 541 2.68 -26.28 -11.88
CA HIS A 541 2.39 -25.60 -10.61
C HIS A 541 3.36 -24.44 -10.36
N PRO A 542 3.09 -23.24 -10.91
CA PRO A 542 3.94 -22.06 -10.73
C PRO A 542 4.00 -21.62 -9.26
N ASP A 543 5.18 -21.22 -8.78
CA ASP A 543 5.48 -21.06 -7.36
C ASP A 543 5.52 -19.59 -6.86
N SER A 544 5.25 -18.61 -7.72
CA SER A 544 5.15 -17.19 -7.33
C SER A 544 3.87 -16.54 -7.85
N LEU A 545 3.48 -15.40 -7.26
CA LEU A 545 2.32 -14.63 -7.71
C LEU A 545 2.49 -14.18 -9.17
N LEU A 546 3.69 -13.71 -9.53
CA LEU A 546 4.02 -13.35 -10.91
C LEU A 546 3.92 -14.55 -11.87
N ALA A 547 4.31 -15.75 -11.43
CA ALA A 547 4.26 -16.95 -12.29
C ALA A 547 2.84 -17.54 -12.40
N LEU A 548 1.97 -17.30 -11.41
CA LEU A 548 0.55 -17.67 -11.46
C LEU A 548 -0.28 -16.70 -12.30
N GLU A 549 0.21 -15.49 -12.56
CA GLU A 549 -0.51 -14.42 -13.26
C GLU A 549 -1.18 -14.85 -14.59
N PRO A 550 -0.54 -15.66 -15.46
CA PRO A 550 -1.20 -16.15 -16.66
C PRO A 550 -2.41 -17.06 -16.36
N LEU A 551 -2.38 -17.82 -15.26
CA LEU A 551 -3.51 -18.68 -14.87
C LEU A 551 -4.70 -17.85 -14.40
N TYR A 552 -4.48 -16.76 -13.65
CA TYR A 552 -5.56 -15.83 -13.29
C TYR A 552 -6.23 -15.25 -14.55
N ARG A 553 -5.44 -14.86 -15.55
CA ARG A 553 -5.99 -14.40 -16.84
C ARG A 553 -6.78 -15.48 -17.56
N ALA A 554 -6.26 -16.70 -17.57
CA ALA A 554 -6.93 -17.81 -18.21
C ALA A 554 -8.31 -18.02 -17.59
N VAL A 555 -8.40 -18.11 -16.25
CA VAL A 555 -9.69 -18.27 -15.57
C VAL A 555 -10.65 -17.11 -15.87
N HIS A 556 -10.18 -15.86 -15.87
CA HIS A 556 -10.99 -14.72 -16.27
C HIS A 556 -11.55 -14.83 -17.68
N HIS A 557 -10.69 -15.16 -18.65
CA HIS A 557 -11.10 -15.33 -20.04
C HIS A 557 -12.00 -16.56 -20.23
N ALA A 558 -11.88 -17.60 -19.39
CA ALA A 558 -12.83 -18.72 -19.37
C ALA A 558 -14.22 -18.24 -18.94
N CYS A 559 -14.33 -17.43 -17.87
CA CYS A 559 -15.59 -16.85 -17.44
C CYS A 559 -16.21 -15.95 -18.54
N LEU A 560 -15.41 -15.12 -19.20
CA LEU A 560 -15.89 -14.30 -20.33
C LEU A 560 -16.29 -15.17 -21.54
N ALA A 561 -15.62 -16.30 -21.78
CA ALA A 561 -16.01 -17.24 -22.82
C ALA A 561 -17.29 -18.02 -22.50
N GLY A 562 -17.76 -18.00 -21.24
CA GLY A 562 -18.87 -18.83 -20.75
C GLY A 562 -18.44 -20.24 -20.32
N GLU A 563 -17.13 -20.52 -20.26
CA GLU A 563 -16.53 -21.81 -19.89
C GLU A 563 -16.25 -21.87 -18.38
N PHE A 564 -17.28 -21.66 -17.56
CA PHE A 564 -17.13 -21.52 -16.11
C PHE A 564 -16.56 -22.77 -15.46
N ARG A 565 -17.01 -23.97 -15.83
CA ARG A 565 -16.47 -25.22 -15.27
C ARG A 565 -14.98 -25.41 -15.57
N GLN A 566 -14.54 -25.08 -16.79
CA GLN A 566 -13.11 -25.18 -17.14
C GLN A 566 -12.28 -24.16 -16.36
N GLY A 567 -12.78 -22.93 -16.25
CA GLY A 567 -12.15 -21.89 -15.42
C GLY A 567 -12.06 -22.30 -13.94
N LEU A 568 -13.11 -22.89 -13.38
CA LEU A 568 -13.12 -23.35 -11.99
C LEU A 568 -12.13 -24.49 -11.74
N ASN A 569 -12.07 -25.47 -12.65
CA ASN A 569 -11.09 -26.56 -12.56
C ASN A 569 -9.66 -26.02 -12.61
N LEU A 570 -9.38 -25.09 -13.53
CA LEU A 570 -8.06 -24.46 -13.62
C LEU A 570 -7.70 -23.73 -12.32
N TYR A 571 -8.65 -23.00 -11.73
CA TYR A 571 -8.47 -22.33 -10.45
C TYR A 571 -8.19 -23.32 -9.31
N ARG A 572 -9.00 -24.37 -9.16
CA ARG A 572 -8.83 -25.36 -8.09
C ARG A 572 -7.54 -26.16 -8.24
N ASP A 573 -7.23 -26.64 -9.45
CA ASP A 573 -6.18 -27.63 -9.64
C ASP A 573 -4.79 -27.00 -9.75
N ARG A 574 -4.67 -25.83 -10.40
CA ARG A 574 -3.36 -25.21 -10.66
C ARG A 574 -3.06 -24.01 -9.77
N ILE A 575 -4.08 -23.23 -9.36
CA ILE A 575 -3.90 -22.04 -8.51
C ILE A 575 -4.01 -22.42 -7.03
N LEU A 576 -5.11 -23.04 -6.60
CA LEU A 576 -5.29 -23.51 -5.22
C LEU A 576 -4.53 -24.81 -4.94
N ARG A 577 -4.37 -25.67 -5.95
CA ARG A 577 -3.79 -27.02 -5.83
C ARG A 577 -4.59 -27.92 -4.87
N GLY A 578 -5.92 -27.89 -5.01
CA GLY A 578 -6.84 -28.64 -4.15
C GLY A 578 -6.81 -28.14 -2.70
N ASP A 579 -6.63 -29.06 -1.75
CA ASP A 579 -6.68 -28.78 -0.30
C ASP A 579 -5.44 -28.06 0.27
N ASP A 580 -4.43 -27.84 -0.56
CA ASP A 580 -3.24 -27.05 -0.21
C ASP A 580 -3.56 -25.56 -0.12
N TYR A 581 -4.56 -25.07 -0.87
CA TYR A 581 -4.91 -23.64 -0.99
C TYR A 581 -3.66 -22.75 -1.20
N TYR A 582 -2.79 -23.16 -2.12
CA TYR A 582 -1.44 -22.62 -2.28
C TYR A 582 -1.39 -21.08 -2.38
N SER A 583 -2.20 -20.51 -3.27
CA SER A 583 -2.28 -19.06 -3.49
C SER A 583 -2.56 -18.29 -2.18
N THR A 584 -3.52 -18.73 -1.37
CA THR A 584 -3.88 -18.05 -0.13
C THR A 584 -2.97 -18.41 1.05
N ARG A 585 -2.68 -19.71 1.28
CA ARG A 585 -1.89 -20.16 2.44
C ARG A 585 -0.40 -19.86 2.31
N GLN A 586 0.16 -19.98 1.10
CA GLN A 586 1.60 -19.76 0.86
C GLN A 586 1.89 -18.33 0.39
N LEU A 587 1.07 -17.78 -0.51
CA LEU A 587 1.33 -16.47 -1.13
C LEU A 587 0.50 -15.31 -0.57
N GLY A 588 -0.54 -15.59 0.24
CA GLY A 588 -1.39 -14.57 0.86
C GLY A 588 -2.35 -13.88 -0.12
N SER A 589 -2.70 -14.50 -1.25
CA SER A 589 -3.39 -13.88 -2.39
C SER A 589 -4.90 -13.63 -2.22
N TYR A 590 -5.41 -13.44 -1.00
CA TYR A 590 -6.85 -13.35 -0.73
C TYR A 590 -7.60 -12.31 -1.59
N SER A 591 -6.99 -11.16 -1.87
CA SER A 591 -7.59 -10.09 -2.70
C SER A 591 -7.65 -10.46 -4.19
N LEU A 592 -6.59 -11.09 -4.72
CA LEU A 592 -6.54 -11.58 -6.10
C LEU A 592 -7.55 -12.71 -6.32
N ASP A 593 -7.58 -13.67 -5.39
CA ASP A 593 -8.49 -14.81 -5.46
C ASP A 593 -9.95 -14.37 -5.34
N LEU A 594 -10.27 -13.42 -4.45
CA LEU A 594 -11.61 -12.83 -4.37
C LEU A 594 -12.00 -12.13 -5.68
N SER A 595 -11.07 -11.40 -6.30
CA SER A 595 -11.34 -10.74 -7.57
C SER A 595 -11.55 -11.71 -8.71
N LEU A 596 -10.84 -12.84 -8.71
CA LEU A 596 -11.01 -13.87 -9.71
C LEU A 596 -12.34 -14.59 -9.54
N ILE A 597 -12.68 -14.95 -8.31
CA ILE A 597 -13.97 -15.57 -7.98
C ILE A 597 -15.12 -14.64 -8.37
N ALA A 598 -14.97 -13.32 -8.27
CA ALA A 598 -15.98 -12.36 -8.70
C ALA A 598 -16.39 -12.49 -10.18
N ASP A 599 -15.50 -12.99 -11.06
CA ASP A 599 -15.83 -13.16 -12.48
C ASP A 599 -16.83 -14.30 -12.75
N PHE A 600 -17.10 -15.14 -11.75
CA PHE A 600 -18.13 -16.19 -11.81
C PHE A 600 -19.54 -15.67 -11.45
N PHE A 601 -19.68 -14.38 -11.12
CA PHE A 601 -20.93 -13.76 -10.67
C PHE A 601 -21.29 -12.55 -11.53
N GLU A 602 -22.56 -12.41 -11.89
CA GLU A 602 -23.09 -11.21 -12.56
C GLU A 602 -23.56 -10.14 -11.57
N ASP A 603 -24.07 -10.56 -10.42
CA ASP A 603 -24.64 -9.72 -9.37
C ASP A 603 -23.87 -9.90 -8.05
N ASN A 604 -23.78 -8.84 -7.23
CA ASN A 604 -23.08 -8.75 -5.93
C ASN A 604 -23.25 -9.98 -4.99
N TRP A 605 -22.62 -11.11 -5.31
CA TRP A 605 -22.64 -12.37 -4.57
C TRP A 605 -24.03 -13.02 -4.37
N GLN A 606 -25.00 -12.76 -5.25
CA GLN A 606 -26.35 -13.34 -5.12
C GLN A 606 -26.48 -14.69 -5.81
N HIS A 607 -26.18 -14.71 -7.11
CA HIS A 607 -26.23 -15.92 -7.93
C HIS A 607 -24.98 -15.98 -8.79
N PRO A 608 -24.28 -17.14 -8.86
CA PRO A 608 -23.36 -17.40 -9.95
C PRO A 608 -24.07 -17.20 -11.28
N THR A 609 -23.37 -16.67 -12.27
CA THR A 609 -23.89 -16.43 -13.62
C THR A 609 -24.56 -17.70 -14.17
N GLN A 610 -25.55 -17.57 -15.07
CA GLN A 610 -26.19 -18.73 -15.75
C GLN A 610 -25.10 -19.61 -16.40
N SER A 611 -24.68 -20.67 -15.70
CA SER A 611 -23.42 -21.37 -15.93
C SER A 611 -23.61 -22.87 -15.99
N ASP A 612 -22.62 -23.56 -16.57
CA ASP A 612 -22.49 -25.02 -16.58
C ASP A 612 -21.95 -25.58 -15.25
N LEU A 613 -21.93 -24.78 -14.18
CA LEU A 613 -21.46 -25.16 -12.85
C LEU A 613 -22.49 -25.99 -12.08
N SER A 614 -22.00 -27.01 -11.36
CA SER A 614 -22.83 -27.77 -10.45
C SER A 614 -23.31 -26.92 -9.27
N VAL A 615 -24.44 -27.29 -8.66
CA VAL A 615 -24.96 -26.61 -7.47
C VAL A 615 -23.96 -26.65 -6.30
N GLU A 616 -23.15 -27.71 -6.20
CA GLU A 616 -22.08 -27.83 -5.22
C GLU A 616 -20.96 -26.81 -5.45
N ASP A 617 -20.56 -26.62 -6.71
CA ASP A 617 -19.54 -25.65 -7.12
C ASP A 617 -19.98 -24.21 -6.86
N GLN A 618 -21.25 -23.92 -7.14
CA GLN A 618 -21.88 -22.64 -6.86
C GLN A 618 -21.84 -22.32 -5.36
N SER A 619 -22.26 -23.27 -4.51
CA SER A 619 -22.18 -23.13 -3.06
C SER A 619 -20.74 -22.97 -2.57
N TRP A 620 -19.79 -23.72 -3.13
CA TRP A 620 -18.38 -23.63 -2.77
C TRP A 620 -17.77 -22.26 -3.13
N LEU A 621 -18.05 -21.72 -4.33
CA LEU A 621 -17.56 -20.39 -4.74
C LEU A 621 -18.07 -19.29 -3.80
N LEU A 622 -19.35 -19.35 -3.42
CA LEU A 622 -19.93 -18.42 -2.45
C LEU A 622 -19.28 -18.55 -1.07
N ALA A 623 -19.03 -19.78 -0.60
CA ALA A 623 -18.32 -20.01 0.65
C ALA A 623 -16.88 -19.45 0.63
N GLN A 624 -16.15 -19.64 -0.48
CA GLN A 624 -14.81 -19.06 -0.67
C GLN A 624 -14.85 -17.53 -0.71
N ALA A 625 -15.82 -16.94 -1.42
CA ALA A 625 -16.00 -15.49 -1.45
C ALA A 625 -16.21 -14.91 -0.04
N SER A 626 -17.06 -15.53 0.78
CA SER A 626 -17.24 -15.15 2.19
C SER A 626 -15.92 -15.24 2.97
N PHE A 627 -15.20 -16.36 2.85
CA PHE A 627 -13.95 -16.58 3.56
C PHE A 627 -12.86 -15.56 3.19
N TYR A 628 -12.74 -15.20 1.90
CA TYR A 628 -11.79 -14.17 1.47
C TYR A 628 -12.21 -12.77 1.94
N LEU A 629 -13.51 -12.44 1.88
CA LEU A 629 -14.02 -11.17 2.43
C LEU A 629 -13.74 -11.06 3.93
N LEU A 630 -13.92 -12.14 4.69
CA LEU A 630 -13.59 -12.21 6.11
C LEU A 630 -12.09 -12.00 6.34
N SER A 631 -11.24 -12.69 5.58
CA SER A 631 -9.78 -12.59 5.66
C SER A 631 -9.28 -11.18 5.34
N LEU A 632 -9.96 -10.47 4.44
CA LEU A 632 -9.70 -9.07 4.08
C LEU A 632 -10.35 -8.07 5.05
N GLY A 633 -11.05 -8.53 6.09
CA GLY A 633 -11.72 -7.68 7.08
C GLY A 633 -13.01 -7.01 6.60
N ARG A 634 -13.56 -7.42 5.44
CA ARG A 634 -14.82 -6.93 4.86
C ARG A 634 -16.02 -7.72 5.40
N LEU A 635 -16.15 -7.73 6.72
CA LEU A 635 -17.07 -8.61 7.45
C LEU A 635 -18.54 -8.45 7.03
N GLN A 636 -19.02 -7.22 6.86
CA GLN A 636 -20.40 -6.97 6.45
C GLN A 636 -20.70 -7.52 5.05
N GLU A 637 -19.73 -7.44 4.13
CA GLU A 637 -19.90 -7.94 2.76
C GLU A 637 -19.86 -9.47 2.71
N ALA A 638 -19.17 -10.13 3.65
CA ALA A 638 -19.10 -11.59 3.76
C ALA A 638 -20.45 -12.25 4.11
N LEU A 639 -21.38 -11.50 4.74
CA LEU A 639 -22.68 -12.03 5.16
C LEU A 639 -23.53 -12.57 4.01
N LEU A 640 -23.61 -11.83 2.90
CA LEU A 640 -24.45 -12.20 1.76
C LEU A 640 -23.99 -13.48 1.06
N PRO A 641 -22.74 -13.62 0.58
CA PRO A 641 -22.27 -14.86 -0.04
C PRO A 641 -22.44 -16.06 0.89
N GLN A 642 -22.18 -15.88 2.19
CA GLN A 642 -22.35 -16.96 3.15
C GLN A 642 -23.81 -17.41 3.31
N LYS A 643 -24.74 -16.45 3.38
CA LYS A 643 -26.18 -16.74 3.43
C LYS A 643 -26.65 -17.48 2.17
N MET A 644 -26.16 -17.09 0.99
CA MET A 644 -26.50 -17.76 -0.27
C MET A 644 -25.90 -19.16 -0.34
N ALA A 645 -24.64 -19.34 0.07
CA ALA A 645 -24.01 -20.66 0.16
C ALA A 645 -24.79 -21.61 1.07
N LEU A 646 -25.30 -21.07 2.19
CA LEU A 646 -26.08 -21.82 3.17
C LEU A 646 -27.42 -22.29 2.60
N HIS A 647 -28.17 -21.40 1.96
CA HIS A 647 -29.45 -21.71 1.33
C HIS A 647 -29.31 -22.87 0.33
N ILE A 648 -28.25 -22.83 -0.49
CA ILE A 648 -27.98 -23.90 -1.45
C ILE A 648 -27.73 -25.25 -0.74
N ARG A 649 -26.92 -25.28 0.32
CA ARG A 649 -26.63 -26.54 1.06
C ARG A 649 -27.86 -27.08 1.79
N GLU A 650 -28.73 -26.21 2.27
CA GLU A 650 -30.02 -26.59 2.87
C GLU A 650 -30.93 -27.26 1.83
N GLU A 651 -31.08 -26.68 0.64
CA GLU A 651 -31.85 -27.27 -0.47
C GLU A 651 -31.29 -28.62 -0.91
N MET A 652 -29.96 -28.77 -0.89
CA MET A 652 -29.27 -30.03 -1.18
C MET A 652 -29.36 -31.08 -0.06
N GLN A 653 -29.87 -30.71 1.12
CA GLN A 653 -29.88 -31.57 2.32
C GLN A 653 -28.47 -32.04 2.75
N ASP A 654 -27.42 -31.26 2.43
CA ASP A 654 -26.05 -31.52 2.84
C ASP A 654 -25.81 -30.96 4.25
N TRP A 655 -26.40 -31.64 5.24
CA TRP A 655 -26.47 -31.15 6.62
C TRP A 655 -25.10 -30.92 7.25
N LYS A 656 -24.10 -31.71 6.90
CA LYS A 656 -22.72 -31.56 7.41
C LYS A 656 -22.13 -30.21 6.98
N ASN A 657 -22.17 -29.91 5.69
CA ASN A 657 -21.58 -28.68 5.16
C ASN A 657 -22.46 -27.46 5.44
N ALA A 658 -23.79 -27.62 5.48
CA ALA A 658 -24.72 -26.57 5.92
C ALA A 658 -24.41 -26.14 7.36
N THR A 659 -24.21 -27.09 8.29
CA THR A 659 -23.84 -26.77 9.67
C THR A 659 -22.49 -26.06 9.73
N ASN A 660 -21.45 -26.54 9.03
CA ASN A 660 -20.16 -25.85 8.97
C ASN A 660 -20.28 -24.38 8.53
N LEU A 661 -21.10 -24.11 7.51
CA LEU A 661 -21.36 -22.75 7.05
C LEU A 661 -22.10 -21.91 8.11
N ILE A 662 -23.04 -22.49 8.86
CA ILE A 662 -23.68 -21.82 10.01
C ILE A 662 -22.66 -21.47 11.08
N LEU A 663 -21.76 -22.38 11.45
CA LEU A 663 -20.78 -22.12 12.52
C LEU A 663 -19.92 -20.88 12.18
N ASN A 664 -19.44 -20.82 10.94
CA ASN A 664 -18.69 -19.66 10.44
C ASN A 664 -19.56 -18.40 10.38
N HIS A 665 -20.85 -18.52 10.03
CA HIS A 665 -21.78 -17.40 9.95
C HIS A 665 -22.07 -16.81 11.34
N VAL A 666 -22.22 -17.68 12.34
CA VAL A 666 -22.42 -17.31 13.74
C VAL A 666 -21.22 -16.57 14.30
N ASP A 667 -19.99 -16.96 13.95
CA ASP A 667 -18.78 -16.20 14.33
C ASP A 667 -18.75 -14.81 13.72
N LEU A 668 -19.16 -14.68 12.45
CA LEU A 668 -19.26 -13.41 11.76
C LEU A 668 -20.33 -12.50 12.39
N LEU A 669 -21.54 -13.02 12.60
CA LEU A 669 -22.63 -12.31 13.27
C LEU A 669 -22.24 -11.87 14.68
N SER A 670 -21.60 -12.75 15.45
CA SER A 670 -21.16 -12.45 16.81
C SER A 670 -20.09 -11.34 16.85
N THR A 671 -19.18 -11.33 15.87
CA THR A 671 -18.16 -10.29 15.74
C THR A 671 -18.77 -8.94 15.35
N LEU A 672 -19.76 -8.95 14.46
CA LEU A 672 -20.53 -7.76 14.06
C LEU A 672 -21.55 -7.31 15.12
N GLY A 673 -21.70 -8.05 16.22
CA GLY A 673 -22.60 -7.69 17.31
C GLY A 673 -24.05 -8.14 17.13
N GLN A 674 -24.37 -8.95 16.12
CA GLN A 674 -25.72 -9.44 15.82
C GLN A 674 -26.03 -10.73 16.61
N LEU A 675 -25.95 -10.67 17.95
CA LEU A 675 -26.01 -11.84 18.84
C LEU A 675 -27.36 -12.58 18.82
N GLU A 676 -28.48 -11.88 18.67
CA GLU A 676 -29.80 -12.51 18.60
C GLU A 676 -29.99 -13.31 17.31
N GLU A 677 -29.54 -12.76 16.17
CA GLU A 677 -29.57 -13.49 14.91
C GLU A 677 -28.57 -14.66 14.96
N ALA A 678 -27.39 -14.47 15.57
CA ALA A 678 -26.44 -15.55 15.80
C ALA A 678 -27.07 -16.70 16.59
N LEU A 679 -27.86 -16.41 17.65
CA LEU A 679 -28.59 -17.40 18.44
C LEU A 679 -29.60 -18.18 17.60
N LYS A 680 -30.37 -17.48 16.77
CA LYS A 680 -31.36 -18.09 15.88
C LYS A 680 -30.70 -19.02 14.87
N GLN A 681 -29.62 -18.57 14.24
CA GLN A 681 -28.88 -19.35 13.24
C GLN A 681 -28.26 -20.61 13.85
N ILE A 682 -27.63 -20.51 15.03
CA ILE A 682 -27.02 -21.68 15.67
C ILE A 682 -28.07 -22.70 16.13
N GLN A 683 -29.25 -22.26 16.59
CA GLN A 683 -30.35 -23.17 16.95
C GLN A 683 -30.81 -24.00 15.75
N GLN A 684 -30.90 -23.38 14.56
CA GLN A 684 -31.15 -24.10 13.32
C GLN A 684 -30.00 -25.06 12.97
N GLY A 685 -28.76 -24.60 13.15
CA GLY A 685 -27.56 -25.40 12.92
C GLY A 685 -27.47 -26.66 13.79
N LEU A 686 -27.96 -26.63 15.03
CA LEU A 686 -28.02 -27.81 15.89
C LEU A 686 -28.91 -28.91 15.31
N ILE A 687 -30.09 -28.53 14.79
CA ILE A 687 -31.02 -29.47 14.15
C ILE A 687 -30.34 -30.17 12.96
N TRP A 688 -29.56 -29.43 12.18
CA TRP A 688 -28.82 -29.98 11.04
C TRP A 688 -27.60 -30.79 11.48
N ALA A 689 -26.88 -30.36 12.51
CA ALA A 689 -25.77 -31.09 13.08
C ALA A 689 -26.21 -32.49 13.54
N GLU A 690 -27.34 -32.57 14.24
CA GLU A 690 -27.94 -33.83 14.68
C GLU A 690 -28.33 -34.72 13.51
N ARG A 691 -28.83 -34.16 12.41
CA ARG A 691 -29.15 -34.90 11.17
C ARG A 691 -27.93 -35.34 10.36
N SER A 692 -26.76 -34.76 10.60
CA SER A 692 -25.55 -35.04 9.80
C SER A 692 -24.86 -36.36 10.18
N ASP A 693 -25.27 -37.01 11.28
CA ASP A 693 -24.64 -38.19 11.88
C ASP A 693 -23.11 -38.05 12.08
N ASN A 694 -22.61 -36.82 12.19
CA ASN A 694 -21.20 -36.50 12.38
C ASN A 694 -20.97 -35.92 13.79
N LEU A 695 -20.38 -36.72 14.68
CA LEU A 695 -20.16 -36.34 16.08
C LEU A 695 -19.30 -35.08 16.24
N PHE A 696 -18.26 -34.92 15.42
CA PHE A 696 -17.42 -33.73 15.43
C PHE A 696 -18.22 -32.45 15.13
N ILE A 697 -19.08 -32.48 14.11
CA ILE A 697 -19.95 -31.34 13.76
C ILE A 697 -21.00 -31.07 14.83
N GLN A 698 -21.57 -32.12 15.44
CA GLN A 698 -22.50 -31.97 16.58
C GLN A 698 -21.81 -31.30 17.77
N MET A 699 -20.60 -31.76 18.13
CA MET A 699 -19.79 -31.17 19.18
C MET A 699 -19.53 -29.68 18.90
N GLN A 700 -19.10 -29.34 17.69
CA GLN A 700 -18.85 -27.94 17.33
C GLN A 700 -20.13 -27.09 17.38
N GLY A 701 -21.26 -27.64 16.94
CA GLY A 701 -22.58 -27.01 17.06
C GLY A 701 -22.92 -26.65 18.50
N TYR A 702 -22.83 -27.61 19.42
CA TYR A 702 -23.12 -27.39 20.83
C TYR A 702 -22.12 -26.44 21.50
N ALA A 703 -20.83 -26.54 21.16
CA ALA A 703 -19.81 -25.61 21.67
C ALA A 703 -20.08 -24.17 21.20
N LYS A 704 -20.43 -23.97 19.92
CA LYS A 704 -20.76 -22.66 19.37
C LYS A 704 -22.06 -22.11 19.96
N TYR A 705 -23.06 -22.96 20.19
CA TYR A 705 -24.29 -22.57 20.90
C TYR A 705 -23.98 -22.10 22.32
N GLY A 706 -23.13 -22.84 23.04
CA GLY A 706 -22.62 -22.46 24.35
C GLY A 706 -21.94 -21.09 24.33
N ARG A 707 -21.10 -20.82 23.32
CA ARG A 707 -20.46 -19.51 23.14
C ARG A 707 -21.44 -18.37 22.92
N VAL A 708 -22.45 -18.53 22.07
CA VAL A 708 -23.47 -17.49 21.84
C VAL A 708 -24.29 -17.21 23.10
N LEU A 709 -24.71 -18.27 23.80
CA LEU A 709 -25.42 -18.15 25.09
C LEU A 709 -24.55 -17.43 26.15
N PHE A 710 -23.25 -17.73 26.18
CA PHE A 710 -22.30 -17.03 27.04
C PHE A 710 -22.30 -15.52 26.74
N LEU A 711 -22.16 -15.12 25.48
CA LEU A 711 -22.17 -13.71 25.08
C LEU A 711 -23.49 -13.00 25.44
N LEU A 712 -24.62 -13.72 25.36
CA LEU A 712 -25.94 -13.24 25.79
C LEU A 712 -26.15 -13.26 27.32
N GLY A 713 -25.15 -13.66 28.10
CA GLY A 713 -25.22 -13.72 29.57
C GLY A 713 -26.08 -14.85 30.13
N ARG A 714 -26.45 -15.84 29.33
CA ARG A 714 -27.22 -17.04 29.74
C ARG A 714 -26.28 -18.15 30.22
N LEU A 715 -25.61 -17.90 31.34
CA LEU A 715 -24.45 -18.68 31.77
C LEU A 715 -24.75 -20.16 32.07
N GLU A 716 -25.90 -20.46 32.67
CA GLU A 716 -26.27 -21.86 33.00
C GLU A 716 -26.59 -22.67 31.74
N GLU A 717 -27.38 -22.09 30.83
CA GLU A 717 -27.66 -22.70 29.52
C GLU A 717 -26.37 -22.88 28.72
N SER A 718 -25.47 -21.88 28.76
CA SER A 718 -24.17 -21.94 28.12
C SER A 718 -23.33 -23.10 28.66
N ARG A 719 -23.26 -23.24 30.00
CA ARG A 719 -22.54 -24.33 30.66
C ARG A 719 -23.10 -25.69 30.25
N GLN A 720 -24.41 -25.84 30.24
CA GLN A 720 -25.05 -27.08 29.83
C GLN A 720 -24.72 -27.43 28.37
N ALA A 721 -24.74 -26.45 27.47
CA ALA A 721 -24.37 -26.66 26.06
C ALA A 721 -22.91 -27.12 25.91
N PHE A 722 -21.96 -26.52 26.63
CA PHE A 722 -20.56 -26.97 26.60
C PHE A 722 -20.37 -28.36 27.21
N MET A 723 -21.07 -28.70 28.29
CA MET A 723 -21.04 -30.05 28.86
C MET A 723 -21.58 -31.11 27.89
N THR A 724 -22.62 -30.77 27.13
CA THR A 724 -23.11 -31.63 26.04
C THR A 724 -22.05 -31.79 24.96
N ALA A 725 -21.39 -30.70 24.55
CA ALA A 725 -20.31 -30.75 23.57
C ALA A 725 -19.13 -31.64 24.04
N GLU A 726 -18.71 -31.55 25.31
CA GLU A 726 -17.69 -32.45 25.87
C GLU A 726 -18.13 -33.91 25.91
N THR A 727 -19.40 -34.16 26.21
CA THR A 727 -19.95 -35.53 26.20
C THR A 727 -19.86 -36.13 24.80
N ILE A 728 -20.05 -35.32 23.75
CA ILE A 728 -19.90 -35.74 22.36
C ILE A 728 -18.41 -35.89 22.00
N GLN A 729 -17.56 -34.94 22.40
CA GLN A 729 -16.11 -35.00 22.24
C GLN A 729 -15.52 -36.30 22.80
N ALA A 730 -15.89 -36.68 24.03
CA ALA A 730 -15.43 -37.90 24.67
C ALA A 730 -15.92 -39.20 23.98
N LYS A 731 -17.01 -39.13 23.22
CA LYS A 731 -17.49 -40.25 22.39
C LYS A 731 -16.75 -40.34 21.07
N ASP A 732 -16.47 -39.18 20.45
CA ASP A 732 -15.79 -39.08 19.15
C ASP A 732 -14.29 -39.38 19.27
N GLN A 733 -13.65 -38.83 20.31
CA GLN A 733 -12.21 -38.93 20.59
C GLN A 733 -11.99 -39.22 22.09
N PRO A 734 -12.12 -40.48 22.54
CA PRO A 734 -11.96 -40.87 23.95
C PRO A 734 -10.60 -40.52 24.55
N GLU A 735 -9.54 -40.48 23.74
CA GLU A 735 -8.19 -40.07 24.09
C GLU A 735 -8.07 -38.56 24.41
N HIS A 736 -8.96 -37.74 23.84
CA HIS A 736 -9.03 -36.30 24.04
C HIS A 736 -10.45 -35.88 24.45
N PRO A 737 -10.92 -36.27 25.65
CA PRO A 737 -12.33 -36.14 26.03
C PRO A 737 -12.74 -34.69 26.38
N GLN A 738 -11.77 -33.79 26.58
CA GLN A 738 -12.01 -32.39 26.88
C GLN A 738 -12.01 -31.56 25.60
N LEU A 739 -12.89 -30.55 25.53
CA LEU A 739 -12.83 -29.56 24.45
C LEU A 739 -11.47 -28.84 24.45
N TYR A 740 -10.89 -28.71 23.27
CA TYR A 740 -9.61 -28.04 22.98
C TYR A 740 -9.77 -27.00 21.86
N SER A 741 -8.69 -26.31 21.48
CA SER A 741 -8.70 -25.25 20.45
C SER A 741 -9.74 -24.16 20.76
N LEU A 742 -10.40 -23.59 19.74
CA LEU A 742 -11.40 -22.52 19.91
C LEU A 742 -12.55 -22.94 20.85
N SER A 743 -13.11 -24.14 20.68
CA SER A 743 -14.20 -24.65 21.53
C SER A 743 -13.77 -24.79 23.00
N GLY A 744 -12.54 -25.28 23.22
CA GLY A 744 -11.95 -25.40 24.56
C GLY A 744 -11.70 -24.04 25.20
N THR A 745 -11.23 -23.08 24.41
CA THR A 745 -10.98 -21.69 24.82
C THR A 745 -12.27 -20.96 25.19
N ASP A 746 -13.32 -21.11 24.38
CA ASP A 746 -14.64 -20.55 24.66
C ASP A 746 -15.23 -21.11 25.96
N TYR A 747 -15.11 -22.42 26.18
CA TYR A 747 -15.57 -23.04 27.42
C TYR A 747 -14.71 -22.61 28.62
N ALA A 748 -13.38 -22.54 28.46
CA ALA A 748 -12.48 -22.08 29.50
C ALA A 748 -12.76 -20.62 29.90
N ALA A 749 -13.16 -19.75 28.95
CA ALA A 749 -13.57 -18.39 29.24
C ALA A 749 -14.83 -18.35 30.13
N LEU A 750 -15.85 -19.17 29.85
CA LEU A 750 -17.03 -19.32 30.72
C LEU A 750 -16.63 -19.82 32.11
N LEU A 751 -15.81 -20.86 32.19
CA LEU A 751 -15.37 -21.43 33.46
C LEU A 751 -14.57 -20.42 34.30
N LEU A 752 -13.79 -19.56 33.64
CA LEU A 752 -13.06 -18.48 34.32
C LEU A 752 -14.00 -17.44 34.93
N GLU A 753 -15.09 -17.07 34.24
CA GLU A 753 -16.11 -16.16 34.79
C GLU A 753 -16.81 -16.77 36.01
N LEU A 754 -17.10 -18.07 35.97
CA LEU A 754 -17.78 -18.80 37.05
C LEU A 754 -16.86 -19.14 38.24
N ALA A 755 -15.54 -19.04 38.08
CA ALA A 755 -14.56 -19.44 39.10
C ALA A 755 -14.57 -18.50 40.31
N LYS A 756 -14.96 -19.03 41.48
CA LYS A 756 -15.11 -18.25 42.72
C LYS A 756 -13.82 -18.12 43.52
N ASP A 757 -12.94 -19.09 43.41
CA ASP A 757 -11.73 -19.21 44.23
C ASP A 757 -10.50 -19.61 43.41
N GLU A 758 -9.35 -19.51 44.07
CA GLU A 758 -8.05 -19.84 43.47
C GLU A 758 -7.96 -21.32 43.05
N SER A 759 -8.56 -22.24 43.81
CA SER A 759 -8.52 -23.68 43.50
C SER A 759 -9.21 -23.98 42.17
N GLN A 760 -10.38 -23.38 41.93
CA GLN A 760 -11.09 -23.52 40.65
C GLN A 760 -10.28 -22.94 39.48
N ARG A 761 -9.58 -21.82 39.68
CA ARG A 761 -8.69 -21.21 38.68
C ARG A 761 -7.48 -22.09 38.37
N LEU A 762 -6.89 -22.74 39.38
CA LEU A 762 -5.78 -23.68 39.18
C LEU A 762 -6.22 -24.98 38.48
N MET A 763 -7.42 -25.48 38.78
CA MET A 763 -8.01 -26.61 38.03
C MET A 763 -8.23 -26.25 36.56
N LEU A 764 -8.72 -25.04 36.29
CA LEU A 764 -8.88 -24.53 34.94
C LEU A 764 -7.54 -24.35 34.23
N LEU A 765 -6.49 -23.87 34.92
CA LEU A 765 -5.15 -23.78 34.35
C LEU A 765 -4.64 -25.14 33.88
N LYS A 766 -4.79 -26.19 34.72
CA LYS A 766 -4.40 -27.56 34.35
C LYS A 766 -5.16 -28.06 33.11
N ARG A 767 -6.45 -27.72 32.99
CA ARG A 767 -7.24 -28.04 31.80
C ARG A 767 -6.67 -27.37 30.54
N VAL A 768 -6.32 -26.09 30.63
CA VAL A 768 -5.74 -25.35 29.50
C VAL A 768 -4.33 -25.85 29.16
N ASP A 769 -3.52 -26.23 30.15
CA ASP A 769 -2.19 -26.81 29.93
C ASP A 769 -2.29 -28.13 29.14
N ASN A 770 -3.25 -29.01 29.48
CA ASN A 770 -3.49 -30.23 28.70
C ASN A 770 -3.90 -29.93 27.24
N ALA A 771 -4.72 -28.88 27.03
CA ALA A 771 -5.12 -28.45 25.68
C ALA A 771 -3.93 -27.88 24.90
N LEU A 772 -3.05 -27.11 25.57
CA LEU A 772 -1.84 -26.56 24.98
C LEU A 772 -0.88 -27.66 24.52
N ASP A 773 -0.68 -28.70 25.33
CA ASP A 773 0.16 -29.85 24.97
C ASP A 773 -0.34 -30.51 23.68
N LEU A 774 -1.65 -30.72 23.57
CA LEU A 774 -2.29 -31.24 22.35
C LEU A 774 -2.13 -30.26 21.17
N SER A 775 -2.36 -28.97 21.39
CA SER A 775 -2.25 -27.95 20.35
C SER A 775 -0.84 -27.86 19.75
N GLN A 776 0.19 -27.96 20.59
CA GLN A 776 1.59 -27.97 20.16
C GLN A 776 1.98 -29.24 19.42
N ALA A 777 1.41 -30.37 19.81
CA ALA A 777 1.67 -31.66 19.17
C ALA A 777 0.96 -31.80 17.82
N GLU A 778 -0.31 -31.37 17.72
CA GLU A 778 -1.20 -31.84 16.64
C GLU A 778 -2.04 -30.77 15.92
N LEU A 779 -2.32 -29.60 16.53
CA LEU A 779 -3.34 -28.67 16.00
C LEU A 779 -2.77 -27.40 15.32
N GLY A 780 -1.55 -27.00 15.69
CA GLY A 780 -0.83 -25.91 15.04
C GLY A 780 -1.02 -24.51 15.67
N LEU A 781 -0.50 -23.49 14.98
CA LEU A 781 -0.21 -22.16 15.54
C LEU A 781 -1.43 -21.43 16.13
N MET A 782 -2.61 -21.56 15.51
CA MET A 782 -3.81 -20.87 15.96
C MET A 782 -4.28 -21.42 17.32
N SER A 783 -4.39 -22.74 17.45
CA SER A 783 -4.84 -23.38 18.69
C SER A 783 -3.86 -23.09 19.84
N VAL A 784 -2.56 -23.14 19.55
CA VAL A 784 -1.50 -22.74 20.50
C VAL A 784 -1.70 -21.29 20.97
N ALA A 785 -2.01 -20.36 20.06
CA ALA A 785 -2.22 -18.97 20.43
C ALA A 785 -3.48 -18.77 21.30
N PHE A 786 -4.57 -19.53 21.06
CA PHE A 786 -5.76 -19.50 21.90
C PHE A 786 -5.49 -20.00 23.32
N ASP A 787 -4.72 -21.08 23.46
CA ASP A 787 -4.37 -21.63 24.77
C ASP A 787 -3.47 -20.67 25.57
N HIS A 788 -2.49 -20.02 24.91
CA HIS A 788 -1.70 -18.95 25.52
C HIS A 788 -2.54 -17.75 25.95
N LEU A 789 -3.54 -17.33 25.16
CA LEU A 789 -4.48 -16.27 25.55
C LEU A 789 -5.20 -16.65 26.86
N MET A 790 -5.68 -17.88 26.96
CA MET A 790 -6.37 -18.36 28.16
C MET A 790 -5.45 -18.50 29.37
N ARG A 791 -4.23 -19.01 29.23
CA ARG A 791 -3.22 -19.03 30.31
C ARG A 791 -2.94 -17.61 30.81
N GLY A 792 -2.76 -16.66 29.89
CA GLY A 792 -2.58 -15.25 30.21
C GLY A 792 -3.71 -14.68 31.06
N ARG A 793 -4.97 -14.94 30.66
CA ARG A 793 -6.17 -14.51 31.43
C ARG A 793 -6.25 -15.15 32.81
N ILE A 794 -5.96 -16.44 32.93
CA ILE A 794 -5.99 -17.16 34.20
C ILE A 794 -4.89 -16.64 35.13
N TYR A 795 -3.67 -16.44 34.63
CA TYR A 795 -2.58 -15.89 35.43
C TYR A 795 -2.85 -14.46 35.91
N ALA A 796 -3.54 -13.63 35.13
CA ALA A 796 -3.97 -12.31 35.59
C ALA A 796 -4.92 -12.41 36.80
N GLN A 797 -5.88 -13.35 36.77
CA GLN A 797 -6.80 -13.61 37.88
C GLN A 797 -6.16 -14.27 39.10
N LEU A 798 -4.98 -14.87 38.92
CA LEU A 798 -4.12 -15.38 39.99
C LEU A 798 -3.09 -14.33 40.46
N GLN A 799 -3.15 -13.09 39.93
CA GLN A 799 -2.19 -12.01 40.20
C GLN A 799 -0.72 -12.38 39.88
N ARG A 800 -0.51 -13.32 38.95
CA ARG A 800 0.81 -13.71 38.43
C ARG A 800 1.17 -12.86 37.22
N TRP A 801 1.43 -11.58 37.47
CA TRP A 801 1.58 -10.53 36.45
C TRP A 801 2.62 -10.82 35.36
N GLN A 802 3.81 -11.29 35.74
CA GLN A 802 4.90 -11.57 34.80
C GLN A 802 4.59 -12.78 33.90
N ASP A 803 3.97 -13.81 34.45
CA ASP A 803 3.57 -14.99 33.68
C ASP A 803 2.44 -14.61 32.71
N SER A 804 1.43 -13.88 33.21
CA SER A 804 0.34 -13.35 32.38
C SER A 804 0.86 -12.55 31.19
N GLN A 805 1.81 -11.63 31.41
CA GLN A 805 2.41 -10.82 30.35
C GLN A 805 3.09 -11.69 29.28
N ARG A 806 3.93 -12.66 29.68
CA ARG A 806 4.64 -13.55 28.75
C ARG A 806 3.69 -14.37 27.88
N GLU A 807 2.63 -14.90 28.49
CA GLU A 807 1.62 -15.70 27.80
C GLU A 807 0.82 -14.84 26.81
N LEU A 808 0.42 -13.62 27.19
CA LEU A 808 -0.30 -12.71 26.28
C LEU A 808 0.58 -12.19 25.14
N ASP A 809 1.87 -11.92 25.38
CA ASP A 809 2.82 -11.57 24.33
C ASP A 809 2.96 -12.70 23.31
N THR A 810 3.01 -13.94 23.80
CA THR A 810 3.04 -15.14 22.95
C THR A 810 1.74 -15.31 22.17
N ALA A 811 0.59 -15.08 22.78
CA ALA A 811 -0.72 -15.14 22.14
C ALA A 811 -0.85 -14.10 21.00
N VAL A 812 -0.49 -12.84 21.25
CA VAL A 812 -0.52 -11.77 20.23
C VAL A 812 0.41 -12.11 19.07
N ALA A 813 1.64 -12.56 19.35
CA ALA A 813 2.58 -12.96 18.31
C ALA A 813 2.08 -14.18 17.51
N GLY A 814 1.48 -15.17 18.19
CA GLY A 814 0.88 -16.36 17.58
C GLY A 814 -0.27 -16.02 16.65
N MET A 815 -1.23 -15.19 17.10
CA MET A 815 -2.37 -14.75 16.29
C MET A 815 -1.94 -13.98 15.05
N ARG A 816 -0.94 -13.10 15.17
CA ARG A 816 -0.35 -12.39 14.03
C ARG A 816 0.29 -13.34 13.03
N LYS A 817 1.02 -14.36 13.50
CA LYS A 817 1.61 -15.40 12.63
C LYS A 817 0.55 -16.26 11.95
N ALA A 818 -0.56 -16.54 12.64
CA ALA A 818 -1.70 -17.30 12.10
C ALA A 818 -2.53 -16.49 11.07
N ASN A 819 -2.35 -15.17 11.00
CA ASN A 819 -3.02 -14.27 10.05
C ASN A 819 -4.55 -14.24 10.15
N LEU A 820 -5.11 -14.44 11.35
CA LEU A 820 -6.56 -14.41 11.60
C LEU A 820 -6.96 -13.12 12.30
N VAL A 821 -7.20 -12.09 11.49
CA VAL A 821 -7.48 -10.71 11.94
C VAL A 821 -8.63 -10.63 12.94
N ILE A 822 -9.64 -11.49 12.86
CA ILE A 822 -10.84 -11.46 13.70
C ILE A 822 -10.57 -11.76 15.20
N PHE A 823 -9.45 -12.41 15.52
CA PHE A 823 -9.09 -12.78 16.89
C PHE A 823 -7.99 -11.89 17.50
N ILE A 824 -7.33 -11.05 16.69
CA ILE A 824 -6.28 -10.15 17.17
C ILE A 824 -6.81 -9.11 18.17
N PRO A 825 -7.97 -8.46 17.96
CA PRO A 825 -8.51 -7.50 18.93
C PRO A 825 -8.69 -8.08 20.32
N GLU A 826 -9.15 -9.33 20.44
CA GLU A 826 -9.34 -9.97 21.74
C GLU A 826 -8.03 -10.10 22.52
N CYS A 827 -6.94 -10.45 21.85
CA CYS A 827 -5.62 -10.57 22.45
C CYS A 827 -5.05 -9.20 22.86
N LEU A 828 -5.15 -8.21 21.97
CA LEU A 828 -4.67 -6.85 22.23
C LEU A 828 -5.43 -6.19 23.38
N LEU A 829 -6.76 -6.27 23.40
CA LEU A 829 -7.57 -5.70 24.47
C LEU A 829 -7.30 -6.38 25.82
N THR A 830 -7.11 -7.71 25.83
CA THR A 830 -6.75 -8.44 27.06
C THR A 830 -5.39 -7.99 27.59
N ARG A 831 -4.39 -7.78 26.72
CA ARG A 831 -3.06 -7.31 27.11
C ARG A 831 -3.05 -5.83 27.49
N ALA A 832 -3.83 -5.00 26.81
CA ALA A 832 -4.00 -3.59 27.16
C ALA A 832 -4.55 -3.44 28.59
N GLU A 833 -5.56 -4.22 28.94
CA GLU A 833 -6.15 -4.22 30.28
C GLU A 833 -5.15 -4.71 31.35
N LEU A 834 -4.34 -5.75 31.04
CA LEU A 834 -3.26 -6.20 31.93
C LEU A 834 -2.20 -5.09 32.14
N CYS A 835 -1.73 -4.46 31.07
CA CYS A 835 -0.74 -3.40 31.13
C CYS A 835 -1.27 -2.21 31.94
N ARG A 836 -2.54 -1.85 31.75
CA ARG A 836 -3.23 -0.81 32.54
C ARG A 836 -3.22 -1.15 34.03
N GLN A 837 -3.58 -2.38 34.40
CA GLN A 837 -3.56 -2.83 35.80
C GLN A 837 -2.17 -2.82 36.44
N GLN A 838 -1.11 -2.98 35.63
CA GLN A 838 0.29 -2.89 36.09
C GLN A 838 0.82 -1.44 36.14
N GLY A 839 0.04 -0.44 35.71
CA GLY A 839 0.48 0.94 35.56
C GLY A 839 1.35 1.20 34.33
N ASN A 840 1.46 0.25 33.40
CA ASN A 840 2.16 0.44 32.13
C ASN A 840 1.21 1.07 31.09
N LEU A 841 0.87 2.34 31.29
CA LEU A 841 -0.15 3.05 30.53
C LEU A 841 0.24 3.25 29.05
N ASP A 842 1.54 3.44 28.76
CA ASP A 842 2.03 3.60 27.38
C ASP A 842 1.80 2.33 26.54
N GLN A 843 2.12 1.15 27.08
CA GLN A 843 1.88 -0.10 26.38
C GLN A 843 0.37 -0.38 26.24
N ALA A 844 -0.42 -0.08 27.28
CA ALA A 844 -1.87 -0.22 27.23
C ALA A 844 -2.47 0.64 26.12
N ARG A 845 -2.01 1.89 25.98
CA ARG A 845 -2.41 2.81 24.91
C ARG A 845 -2.05 2.26 23.53
N GLN A 846 -0.82 1.77 23.34
CA GLN A 846 -0.39 1.23 22.05
C GLN A 846 -1.23 0.04 21.60
N ASP A 847 -1.49 -0.91 22.51
CA ASP A 847 -2.32 -2.08 22.21
C ASP A 847 -3.77 -1.69 21.91
N LEU A 848 -4.31 -0.72 22.65
CA LEU A 848 -5.66 -0.22 22.47
C LEU A 848 -5.82 0.52 21.13
N GLU A 849 -4.89 1.40 20.77
CA GLU A 849 -4.90 2.12 19.49
C GLU A 849 -4.82 1.14 18.30
N GLU A 850 -4.01 0.09 18.41
CA GLU A 850 -3.94 -0.96 17.40
C GLU A 850 -5.25 -1.76 17.31
N ALA A 851 -5.83 -2.15 18.44
CA ALA A 851 -7.10 -2.87 18.48
C ALA A 851 -8.23 -2.02 17.87
N GLN A 852 -8.35 -0.75 18.27
CA GLN A 852 -9.36 0.17 17.75
C GLN A 852 -9.26 0.35 16.24
N LEU A 853 -8.04 0.42 15.69
CA LEU A 853 -7.83 0.51 14.25
C LEU A 853 -8.39 -0.72 13.52
N LEU A 854 -8.17 -1.93 14.04
CA LEU A 854 -8.74 -3.16 13.48
C LEU A 854 -10.26 -3.22 13.63
N ILE A 855 -10.76 -2.87 14.81
CA ILE A 855 -12.18 -2.89 15.15
C ILE A 855 -12.98 -1.96 14.26
N GLN A 856 -12.57 -0.70 14.15
CA GLN A 856 -13.24 0.31 13.33
C GLN A 856 -13.18 -0.06 11.84
N ARG A 857 -12.04 -0.57 11.38
CA ARG A 857 -11.84 -1.00 9.99
C ARG A 857 -12.80 -2.11 9.60
N CYS A 858 -12.99 -3.09 10.49
CA CYS A 858 -13.75 -4.30 10.20
C CYS A 858 -15.21 -4.25 10.70
N GLY A 859 -15.60 -3.18 11.40
CA GLY A 859 -16.94 -3.02 11.96
C GLY A 859 -17.22 -3.98 13.13
N MET A 860 -16.21 -4.32 13.93
CA MET A 860 -16.33 -5.34 14.98
C MET A 860 -16.96 -4.79 16.27
N GLN A 861 -18.26 -4.46 16.21
CA GLN A 861 -18.97 -3.73 17.27
C GLN A 861 -18.85 -4.37 18.67
N ARG A 862 -18.76 -5.71 18.76
CA ARG A 862 -18.55 -6.40 20.04
C ARG A 862 -17.27 -5.91 20.73
N TYR A 863 -16.16 -5.92 20.02
CA TYR A 863 -14.88 -5.48 20.55
C TYR A 863 -14.81 -3.96 20.72
N GLU A 864 -15.59 -3.19 19.95
CA GLU A 864 -15.68 -1.74 20.11
C GLU A 864 -16.19 -1.35 21.49
N ALA A 865 -17.23 -2.03 21.98
CA ALA A 865 -17.72 -1.83 23.34
C ALA A 865 -16.64 -2.08 24.41
N GLU A 866 -15.86 -3.15 24.25
CA GLU A 866 -14.76 -3.50 25.15
C GLU A 866 -13.61 -2.50 25.08
N ALA A 867 -13.23 -2.05 23.88
CA ALA A 867 -12.20 -1.05 23.67
C ALA A 867 -12.59 0.29 24.32
N CYS A 868 -13.85 0.72 24.20
CA CYS A 868 -14.33 1.94 24.85
C CYS A 868 -14.24 1.84 26.39
N LEU A 869 -14.60 0.70 26.99
CA LEU A 869 -14.48 0.53 28.44
C LEU A 869 -13.02 0.64 28.91
N ILE A 870 -12.08 0.02 28.19
CA ILE A 870 -10.65 0.08 28.51
C ILE A 870 -10.11 1.51 28.28
N GLU A 871 -10.49 2.18 27.18
CA GLU A 871 -10.09 3.56 26.89
C GLU A 871 -10.55 4.51 27.99
N GLY A 872 -11.80 4.39 28.44
CA GLY A 872 -12.35 5.21 29.51
C GLY A 872 -11.54 5.09 30.79
N HIS A 873 -11.21 3.87 31.21
CA HIS A 873 -10.37 3.65 32.39
C HIS A 873 -8.93 4.15 32.21
N LEU A 874 -8.33 3.91 31.05
CA LEU A 874 -6.97 4.35 30.73
C LEU A 874 -6.85 5.88 30.80
N LEU A 875 -7.81 6.61 30.22
CA LEU A 875 -7.85 8.07 30.26
C LEU A 875 -7.93 8.62 31.69
N LEU A 876 -8.67 7.94 32.57
CA LEU A 876 -8.73 8.30 33.99
C LEU A 876 -7.41 8.00 34.70
N ASP A 877 -6.81 6.83 34.48
CA ASP A 877 -5.53 6.43 35.09
C ASP A 877 -4.39 7.40 34.72
N GLU A 878 -4.29 7.77 33.45
CA GLU A 878 -3.30 8.71 32.95
C GLU A 878 -3.45 10.09 33.59
N ARG A 879 -4.70 10.52 33.81
CA ARG A 879 -4.97 11.79 34.46
C ARG A 879 -4.56 11.75 35.93
N CYS A 880 -4.82 10.64 36.61
CA CYS A 880 -4.38 10.44 37.99
C CYS A 880 -2.86 10.52 38.13
N GLU A 881 -2.12 9.85 37.24
CA GLU A 881 -0.66 9.94 37.22
C GLU A 881 -0.17 11.39 37.01
N GLN A 882 -0.77 12.11 36.06
CA GLN A 882 -0.40 13.50 35.81
C GLN A 882 -0.65 14.40 37.04
N ILE A 883 -1.80 14.24 37.70
CA ILE A 883 -2.14 15.00 38.91
C ILE A 883 -1.16 14.66 40.04
N ASN A 884 -0.84 13.38 40.24
CA ASN A 884 0.10 12.94 41.27
C ASN A 884 1.55 13.43 41.01
N ARG A 885 1.98 13.53 39.74
CA ARG A 885 3.28 14.12 39.38
C ARG A 885 3.34 15.62 39.66
N ILE A 886 2.24 16.35 39.43
CA ILE A 886 2.14 17.79 39.67
C ILE A 886 2.07 18.12 41.17
N ASN A 887 1.37 17.30 41.96
CA ASN A 887 1.07 17.56 43.38
C ASN A 887 2.04 16.89 44.38
N SER A 888 3.31 16.68 44.00
CA SER A 888 4.32 16.06 44.89
C SER A 888 4.64 16.86 46.17
N HIS A 889 4.01 18.03 46.38
CA HIS A 889 3.95 18.74 47.66
C HIS A 889 2.49 19.06 48.01
N THR A 890 1.94 18.34 49.00
CA THR A 890 0.59 18.43 49.63
C THR A 890 -0.58 17.65 49.01
N VAL A 891 -1.32 16.99 49.91
CA VAL A 891 -2.44 16.04 49.72
C VAL A 891 -3.61 16.70 48.96
N PRO A 892 -4.24 16.06 47.93
CA PRO A 892 -5.09 16.78 47.00
C PRO A 892 -6.57 16.81 47.38
N ARG A 893 -7.16 18.02 47.36
CA ARG A 893 -8.55 18.23 46.95
C ARG A 893 -8.53 18.68 45.49
N LEU A 894 -9.16 17.90 44.60
CA LEU A 894 -9.25 18.12 43.16
C LEU A 894 -9.85 19.52 42.87
N GLN A 895 -9.12 20.41 42.21
CA GLN A 895 -9.70 21.57 41.53
C GLN A 895 -9.62 21.32 40.02
N VAL A 896 -10.79 21.16 39.40
CA VAL A 896 -10.94 21.05 37.94
C VAL A 896 -10.54 22.40 37.32
N SER A 897 -9.44 22.42 36.57
CA SER A 897 -9.04 23.58 35.77
C SER A 897 -9.92 23.66 34.52
N TYR A 898 -10.49 24.84 34.24
CA TYR A 898 -11.18 25.13 32.99
C TYR A 898 -10.24 24.91 31.79
N GLY A 899 -10.59 23.95 30.91
CA GLY A 899 -9.85 23.64 29.67
C GLY A 899 -9.36 22.20 29.50
N ASP A 900 -9.71 21.28 30.41
CA ASP A 900 -9.15 19.92 30.45
C ASP A 900 -9.98 18.91 29.61
N TYR A 901 -9.42 18.44 28.48
CA TYR A 901 -10.13 17.61 27.49
C TYR A 901 -10.21 16.10 27.85
N SER A 902 -9.49 15.62 28.87
CA SER A 902 -9.40 14.18 29.17
C SER A 902 -10.67 13.61 29.82
N PHE A 903 -11.24 14.29 30.82
CA PHE A 903 -12.51 13.87 31.45
C PHE A 903 -13.66 13.93 30.47
N PHE A 904 -13.71 14.99 29.66
CA PHE A 904 -14.67 15.12 28.57
C PHE A 904 -14.54 13.98 27.57
N ARG A 905 -13.31 13.60 27.19
CA ARG A 905 -13.07 12.44 26.32
C ARG A 905 -13.50 11.13 26.99
N ALA A 906 -13.20 10.92 28.26
CA ALA A 906 -13.61 9.73 29.00
C ALA A 906 -15.14 9.63 29.12
N GLU A 907 -15.83 10.77 29.29
CA GLU A 907 -17.30 10.86 29.25
C GLU A 907 -17.85 10.51 27.86
N GLN A 908 -17.27 11.04 26.78
CA GLN A 908 -17.67 10.68 25.40
C GLN A 908 -17.51 9.19 25.12
N VAL A 909 -16.38 8.62 25.53
CA VAL A 909 -16.10 7.19 25.39
C VAL A 909 -17.08 6.35 26.23
N TYR A 910 -17.41 6.79 27.45
CA TYR A 910 -18.43 6.15 28.27
C TYR A 910 -19.81 6.16 27.59
N MET A 911 -20.23 7.30 27.03
CA MET A 911 -21.50 7.40 26.30
C MET A 911 -21.53 6.44 25.09
N GLN A 912 -20.41 6.32 24.37
CA GLN A 912 -20.27 5.36 23.28
C GLN A 912 -20.35 3.90 23.78
N ALA A 913 -19.66 3.55 24.86
CA ALA A 913 -19.74 2.22 25.47
C ALA A 913 -21.17 1.89 25.92
N ALA A 914 -21.83 2.81 26.64
CA ALA A 914 -23.20 2.64 27.11
C ALA A 914 -24.19 2.43 25.96
N ARG A 915 -24.03 3.20 24.87
CA ARG A 915 -24.83 3.05 23.66
C ARG A 915 -24.62 1.67 23.04
N LEU A 916 -23.37 1.26 22.81
CA LEU A 916 -23.04 -0.02 22.19
C LEU A 916 -23.53 -1.19 23.03
N ILE A 917 -23.31 -1.19 24.35
CA ILE A 917 -23.74 -2.26 25.25
C ILE A 917 -25.27 -2.42 25.24
N ARG A 918 -26.01 -1.30 25.14
CA ARG A 918 -27.47 -1.29 25.02
C ARG A 918 -27.97 -1.79 23.67
N GLU A 919 -27.32 -1.39 22.57
CA GLU A 919 -27.69 -1.78 21.21
C GLU A 919 -27.31 -3.24 20.86
N LEU A 920 -26.26 -3.78 21.48
CA LEU A 920 -25.71 -5.13 21.24
C LEU A 920 -26.29 -6.25 22.12
N PRO A 921 -27.39 -5.99 22.84
CA PRO A 921 -27.72 -6.60 24.15
C PRO A 921 -26.57 -7.41 24.79
N TYR A 922 -25.54 -6.73 25.31
CA TYR A 922 -24.35 -7.38 25.87
C TYR A 922 -24.32 -7.31 27.42
N PRO A 923 -25.13 -8.12 28.13
CA PRO A 923 -25.36 -7.96 29.57
C PRO A 923 -24.10 -8.14 30.42
N LEU A 924 -23.15 -8.95 29.97
CA LEU A 924 -21.89 -9.19 30.68
C LEU A 924 -21.00 -7.95 30.80
N LYS A 925 -21.27 -6.88 30.07
CA LYS A 925 -20.51 -5.62 30.14
C LYS A 925 -21.15 -4.55 31.02
N GLN A 926 -22.32 -4.81 31.59
CA GLN A 926 -23.04 -3.85 32.45
C GLN A 926 -22.31 -3.56 33.76
N ALA A 927 -21.69 -4.57 34.37
CA ALA A 927 -20.88 -4.38 35.57
C ALA A 927 -19.66 -3.50 35.29
N GLU A 928 -18.91 -3.79 34.22
CA GLU A 928 -17.73 -3.01 33.81
C GLU A 928 -18.10 -1.55 33.44
N LEU A 929 -19.23 -1.35 32.75
CA LEU A 929 -19.76 -0.01 32.47
C LEU A 929 -20.10 0.78 33.74
N SER A 930 -20.70 0.12 34.74
CA SER A 930 -21.04 0.74 36.02
C SER A 930 -19.78 1.07 36.84
N LEU A 931 -18.74 0.23 36.77
CA LEU A 931 -17.44 0.52 37.38
C LEU A 931 -16.76 1.74 36.74
N LEU A 932 -16.83 1.89 35.41
CA LEU A 932 -16.34 3.08 34.72
C LEU A 932 -17.14 4.33 35.11
N ALA A 933 -18.47 4.21 35.19
CA ALA A 933 -19.34 5.30 35.63
C ALA A 933 -19.01 5.78 37.06
N ALA A 934 -18.75 4.85 37.97
CA ALA A 934 -18.35 5.17 39.35
C ALA A 934 -17.07 6.01 39.40
N ARG A 935 -16.03 5.61 38.65
CA ARG A 935 -14.79 6.37 38.56
C ARG A 935 -14.99 7.74 37.91
N LEU A 936 -15.76 7.81 36.83
CA LEU A 936 -16.09 9.08 36.17
C LEU A 936 -16.76 10.06 37.14
N ALA A 937 -17.82 9.62 37.83
CA ALA A 937 -18.55 10.42 38.81
C ALA A 937 -17.64 10.92 39.94
N TYR A 938 -16.75 10.06 40.44
CA TYR A 938 -15.76 10.45 41.44
C TYR A 938 -14.83 11.57 40.94
N TYR A 939 -14.21 11.38 39.78
CA TYR A 939 -13.28 12.37 39.23
C TYR A 939 -13.95 13.68 38.77
N THR A 940 -15.24 13.64 38.44
CA THR A 940 -16.03 14.84 38.11
C THR A 940 -16.72 15.49 39.32
N GLN A 941 -16.41 15.05 40.54
CA GLN A 941 -16.87 15.63 41.82
C GLN A 941 -18.34 15.33 42.20
N TYR A 942 -18.84 14.15 41.84
CA TYR A 942 -20.17 13.63 42.20
C TYR A 942 -20.06 12.33 43.02
N PRO A 943 -19.64 12.40 44.31
CA PRO A 943 -19.34 11.21 45.11
C PRO A 943 -20.58 10.35 45.43
N GLU A 944 -21.76 10.95 45.59
CA GLU A 944 -23.01 10.18 45.82
C GLU A 944 -23.35 9.31 44.60
N ASP A 945 -23.21 9.85 43.40
CA ASP A 945 -23.41 9.11 42.14
C ASP A 945 -22.35 8.01 41.98
N ALA A 946 -21.11 8.25 42.42
CA ALA A 946 -20.04 7.26 42.39
C ALA A 946 -20.39 6.01 43.23
N TYR A 947 -20.90 6.20 44.46
CA TYR A 947 -21.38 5.08 45.30
C TYR A 947 -22.60 4.38 44.72
N ALA A 948 -23.57 5.13 44.16
CA ALA A 948 -24.73 4.55 43.50
C ALA A 948 -24.33 3.65 42.32
N HIS A 949 -23.33 4.08 41.54
CA HIS A 949 -22.77 3.28 40.45
C HIS A 949 -21.99 2.05 40.95
N LEU A 950 -21.27 2.15 42.08
CA LEU A 950 -20.63 0.99 42.72
C LEU A 950 -21.66 -0.05 43.19
N ASP A 951 -22.76 0.37 43.81
CA ASP A 951 -23.82 -0.54 44.24
C ASP A 951 -24.51 -1.21 43.04
N LEU A 952 -24.74 -0.44 41.97
CA LEU A 952 -25.25 -0.98 40.72
C LEU A 952 -24.27 -2.00 40.10
N ALA A 953 -22.97 -1.68 40.05
CA ALA A 953 -21.95 -2.59 39.57
C ALA A 953 -21.94 -3.90 40.37
N LYS A 954 -21.99 -3.82 41.70
CA LYS A 954 -22.07 -4.98 42.59
C LYS A 954 -23.32 -5.81 42.28
N THR A 955 -24.47 -5.17 42.15
CA THR A 955 -25.73 -5.84 41.79
C THR A 955 -25.60 -6.62 40.47
N HIS A 956 -25.00 -6.02 39.45
CA HIS A 956 -24.74 -6.70 38.17
C HIS A 956 -23.77 -7.88 38.32
N ILE A 957 -22.68 -7.72 39.08
CA ILE A 957 -21.70 -8.78 39.35
C ILE A 957 -22.39 -10.00 39.97
N PHE A 958 -23.24 -9.82 40.99
CA PHE A 958 -23.97 -10.92 41.61
C PHE A 958 -25.03 -11.52 40.68
N LYS A 959 -25.80 -10.67 39.98
CA LYS A 959 -26.84 -11.10 39.04
C LYS A 959 -26.28 -11.97 37.90
N HIS A 960 -25.11 -11.60 37.38
CA HIS A 960 -24.47 -12.26 36.25
C HIS A 960 -23.32 -13.19 36.67
N GLN A 961 -23.12 -13.41 37.98
CA GLN A 961 -22.08 -14.30 38.52
C GLN A 961 -20.65 -14.01 38.02
N GLN A 962 -20.31 -12.73 37.82
CA GLN A 962 -19.01 -12.30 37.28
C GLN A 962 -17.98 -12.10 38.40
N TRP A 963 -17.66 -13.18 39.12
CA TRP A 963 -16.88 -13.12 40.37
C TRP A 963 -15.50 -12.48 40.20
N ARG A 964 -14.90 -12.59 39.02
CA ARG A 964 -13.62 -11.94 38.68
C ARG A 964 -13.62 -10.42 38.81
N LEU A 965 -14.80 -9.78 38.71
CA LEU A 965 -14.93 -8.33 38.80
C LEU A 965 -15.01 -7.84 40.26
N LEU A 966 -15.18 -8.72 41.25
CA LEU A 966 -15.25 -8.32 42.65
C LEU A 966 -13.95 -7.64 43.13
N THR A 967 -12.79 -8.19 42.79
CA THR A 967 -11.51 -7.56 43.15
C THR A 967 -11.36 -6.18 42.53
N ARG A 968 -11.86 -5.98 41.31
CA ARG A 968 -11.86 -4.66 40.66
C ARG A 968 -12.86 -3.70 41.30
N TRP A 969 -14.02 -4.21 41.71
CA TRP A 969 -15.00 -3.44 42.48
C TRP A 969 -14.41 -2.96 43.81
N GLU A 970 -13.69 -3.83 44.53
CA GLU A 970 -13.00 -3.50 45.79
C GLU A 970 -11.95 -2.40 45.57
N GLN A 971 -11.11 -2.54 44.54
CA GLN A 971 -10.11 -1.52 44.19
C GLN A 971 -10.72 -0.16 43.89
N ILE A 972 -11.81 -0.12 43.11
CA ILE A 972 -12.49 1.14 42.77
C ILE A 972 -13.24 1.69 43.98
N HIS A 973 -13.80 0.82 44.83
CA HIS A 973 -14.40 1.25 46.08
C HIS A 973 -13.36 1.90 47.00
N GLU A 974 -12.14 1.36 47.09
CA GLU A 974 -11.01 1.97 47.81
C GLU A 974 -10.52 3.27 47.15
N GLU A 975 -10.58 3.37 45.82
CA GLU A 975 -10.25 4.61 45.09
C GLU A 975 -11.26 5.74 45.37
N VAL A 976 -12.55 5.39 45.51
CA VAL A 976 -13.65 6.33 45.73
C VAL A 976 -13.82 6.72 47.21
N ALA A 977 -13.46 5.81 48.14
CA ALA A 977 -13.54 6.00 49.59
C ALA A 977 -12.44 6.92 50.14
#